data_AF-A0A9P9YJ65-F1
#
_entry.id   AF-A0A9P9YJ65-F1
#
_cell.length_a   1.000
_cell.length_b   1.000
_cell.length_c   1.000
_cell.angle_alpha   90.00
_cell.angle_beta   90.00
_cell.angle_gamma   90.00
#
_symmetry.space_group_name_H-M   'P 1'
#
loop_
_entity.id
_entity.type
_entity.pdbx_description
1 polymer ?
#
loop_
_entity_poly.entity_id
_entity_poly.type
_entity_poly.pdbx_seq_one_letter_code
_entity_poly.pdbx_strand_id
1 'polypeptide(L)'
;MPKGVANPSTGSRARPPAPAPVGISTKRGTIGRSGTAAVNYLNVDMTKMPAKAYHYDVKIMPERPKKFYRQAFDQFRTNQLGGAIAAFDGRASCYSVDKLKTNSKDPEVTVIDKQGRTLHYTVEIKETGDLEVDLNSLKSYMTTRIFDKPMRAMQCLEVVMSAPCHQKAVRSGRSFFKTSNPGERKELDGGYEALVGLYQSLVLGDRPFLNVDISHKSFPIAMPVIEYLERFVLKEKINSSKSLEKCGHIAESFLKGLDVIYTPPKAFASASRVYKVNGLSHKPGSSQEFALDGKMTTVAEYFKSRNYRLQFPRLPCLHRKDDATQVANMIKFAATSTNVRKGKIMHLMKYFEHNNDPSISRFGIKIAADFIMVSTRTLNPPQVEYHGKTFCQARNGSWSMGNMQFLETKPKAHKWAILYFNTGMALYNKVSVFEKLVLAQSESMNIKLEARASIEGYKNKLELDNWFGVLKSKNCDLAFVIFPNAENTYDYIKQRTELHHGLLTQCIKQTTFDQRLTSQTIANILLKVNSKLNGINHKLQDNPLLKSLKNAMYLGADVTHPSPDQREIPSVVGVAASHDPYGASYNMQYRLQRSALEEIKDMESITMEHLRVYRQYRKTYPEHILYYRDGVSDGQFPKIKDEELRGINAACAKLGIKPKICCLIVVKRHHTRFFPSGEPSQYNKFNNVDPGTVVDRTIVHPNEMQFFMVSHQSIQGTAKPTRYNVIENTGHLDIDLLQQLTYNLCHMFPRCNRSVSYPAPAYLAHLVAARGRVYLTGTTRFLDLKREYETRQIVPAFMKTNPMYFV
;
A
#
# COMPACT_ATOMS: atom_id res chain seq x y z
N MET A 1 -24.14 15.51 52.72
CA MET A 1 -25.53 15.01 52.60
C MET A 1 -26.33 16.05 51.81
N PRO A 2 -27.18 15.64 50.84
CA PRO A 2 -26.69 15.12 49.58
C PRO A 2 -27.14 15.93 48.35
N LYS A 3 -26.25 15.93 47.35
CA LYS A 3 -26.53 16.28 45.95
C LYS A 3 -27.45 15.21 45.36
N GLY A 4 -28.57 15.64 44.78
CA GLY A 4 -29.47 14.80 43.99
C GLY A 4 -28.86 14.49 42.63
N VAL A 5 -28.78 13.19 42.33
CA VAL A 5 -28.37 12.61 41.05
C VAL A 5 -29.57 12.65 40.09
N ALA A 6 -29.39 13.21 38.89
CA ALA A 6 -30.34 13.09 37.79
C ALA A 6 -29.67 12.40 36.60
N ASN A 7 -30.25 11.28 36.18
CA ASN A 7 -29.85 10.40 35.07
C ASN A 7 -29.84 11.12 33.71
N PRO A 8 -28.91 10.77 32.79
CA PRO A 8 -29.08 11.00 31.37
C PRO A 8 -29.42 9.68 30.65
N SER A 9 -30.70 9.44 30.33
CA SER A 9 -31.09 8.31 29.47
C SER A 9 -32.35 8.57 28.66
N THR A 10 -32.20 9.26 27.52
CA THR A 10 -33.04 9.05 26.34
C THR A 10 -32.18 9.19 25.09
N GLY A 11 -31.80 8.05 24.51
CA GLY A 11 -31.01 7.98 23.29
C GLY A 11 -31.76 8.56 22.09
N SER A 12 -31.09 9.43 21.33
CA SER A 12 -31.56 9.89 20.03
C SER A 12 -31.53 8.70 19.06
N ARG A 13 -32.71 8.14 18.74
CA ARG A 13 -32.86 7.29 17.56
C ARG A 13 -32.53 8.14 16.33
N ALA A 14 -31.41 7.84 15.68
CA ALA A 14 -31.08 8.41 14.38
C ALA A 14 -32.23 8.13 13.40
N ARG A 15 -32.77 9.19 12.79
CA ARG A 15 -33.80 9.07 11.74
C ARG A 15 -33.17 8.33 10.56
N PRO A 16 -33.82 7.31 9.97
CA PRO A 16 -33.31 6.66 8.78
C PRO A 16 -33.21 7.70 7.63
N PRO A 17 -32.17 7.65 6.79
CA PRO A 17 -32.07 8.53 5.64
C PRO A 17 -33.25 8.30 4.70
N ALA A 18 -33.80 9.39 4.16
CA ALA A 18 -34.92 9.32 3.21
C ALA A 18 -34.52 8.45 1.99
N PRO A 19 -35.40 7.57 1.50
CA PRO A 19 -35.13 6.79 0.29
C PRO A 19 -34.96 7.72 -0.90
N ALA A 20 -33.84 7.60 -1.61
CA ALA A 20 -33.60 8.30 -2.86
C ALA A 20 -34.60 7.81 -3.94
N PRO A 21 -35.03 8.69 -4.88
CA PRO A 21 -36.00 8.32 -5.91
C PRO A 21 -35.51 7.11 -6.72
N VAL A 22 -36.38 6.10 -6.81
CA VAL A 22 -36.20 4.88 -7.60
C VAL A 22 -36.32 5.25 -9.09
N GLY A 23 -35.35 4.87 -9.93
CA GLY A 23 -35.55 4.85 -11.39
C GLY A 23 -34.48 5.45 -12.31
N ILE A 24 -33.42 6.10 -11.82
CA ILE A 24 -32.35 6.60 -12.71
C ILE A 24 -31.16 5.62 -12.68
N SER A 25 -31.10 4.72 -13.65
CA SER A 25 -29.89 3.91 -13.90
C SER A 25 -28.71 4.85 -14.14
N THR A 26 -27.60 4.65 -13.42
CA THR A 26 -26.39 5.44 -13.64
C THR A 26 -25.92 5.25 -15.08
N LYS A 27 -25.84 6.35 -15.85
CA LYS A 27 -25.32 6.32 -17.22
C LYS A 27 -23.95 5.65 -17.25
N ARG A 28 -23.75 4.75 -18.20
CA ARG A 28 -22.51 3.98 -18.37
C ARG A 28 -21.74 4.45 -19.58
N GLY A 29 -20.43 4.27 -19.56
CA GLY A 29 -19.57 4.71 -20.65
C GLY A 29 -19.82 3.93 -21.92
N THR A 30 -19.61 4.59 -23.04
CA THR A 30 -19.87 4.14 -24.41
C THR A 30 -18.64 4.23 -25.31
N ILE A 31 -17.63 5.02 -24.93
CA ILE A 31 -16.44 5.27 -25.74
C ILE A 31 -15.43 4.13 -25.62
N GLY A 32 -14.71 3.86 -26.71
CA GLY A 32 -13.64 2.86 -26.78
C GLY A 32 -14.04 1.61 -27.55
N ARG A 33 -13.04 0.79 -27.89
CA ARG A 33 -13.26 -0.47 -28.60
C ARG A 33 -13.81 -1.52 -27.63
N SER A 34 -14.95 -2.11 -27.95
CA SER A 34 -15.54 -3.19 -27.16
C SER A 34 -14.63 -4.43 -27.11
N GLY A 35 -14.67 -5.14 -25.98
CA GLY A 35 -13.97 -6.39 -25.78
C GLY A 35 -14.57 -7.18 -24.62
N THR A 36 -13.89 -8.25 -24.23
CA THR A 36 -14.26 -9.09 -23.09
C THR A 36 -13.02 -9.53 -22.32
N ALA A 37 -13.15 -9.70 -21.01
CA ALA A 37 -12.11 -10.31 -20.19
C ALA A 37 -12.76 -11.12 -19.06
N ALA A 38 -12.09 -12.18 -18.60
CA ALA A 38 -12.43 -12.80 -17.34
C ALA A 38 -11.99 -11.90 -16.18
N VAL A 39 -12.75 -11.94 -15.09
CA VAL A 39 -12.39 -11.30 -13.81
C VAL A 39 -12.31 -12.42 -12.78
N ASN A 40 -11.37 -12.34 -11.85
CA ASN A 40 -11.19 -13.33 -10.78
C ASN A 40 -12.31 -13.35 -9.71
N TYR A 41 -13.55 -13.16 -10.16
CA TYR A 41 -14.77 -13.20 -9.37
C TYR A 41 -15.49 -14.49 -9.76
N LEU A 42 -15.92 -15.23 -8.75
CA LEU A 42 -16.78 -16.39 -8.92
C LEU A 42 -18.22 -15.98 -8.61
N ASN A 43 -19.16 -16.43 -9.44
CA ASN A 43 -20.58 -16.22 -9.17
C ASN A 43 -20.96 -16.96 -7.89
N VAL A 44 -21.72 -16.30 -7.02
CA VAL A 44 -22.27 -16.90 -5.79
C VAL A 44 -23.76 -17.12 -6.03
N ASP A 45 -24.15 -18.37 -6.25
CA ASP A 45 -25.55 -18.76 -6.34
C ASP A 45 -26.15 -18.78 -4.92
N MET A 46 -27.15 -17.92 -4.72
CA MET A 46 -27.88 -17.74 -3.46
C MET A 46 -29.39 -17.99 -3.65
N THR A 47 -29.78 -18.74 -4.68
CA THR A 47 -31.19 -19.07 -4.97
C THR A 47 -31.83 -19.81 -3.82
N LYS A 48 -31.09 -20.72 -3.17
CA LYS A 48 -31.52 -21.50 -1.99
C LYS A 48 -31.12 -20.86 -0.65
N MET A 49 -30.54 -19.66 -0.65
CA MET A 49 -30.11 -18.98 0.57
C MET A 49 -31.33 -18.57 1.41
N PRO A 50 -31.34 -18.85 2.73
CA PRO A 50 -32.44 -18.46 3.60
C PRO A 50 -32.53 -16.94 3.73
N ALA A 51 -33.70 -16.44 4.11
CA ALA A 51 -33.93 -15.01 4.33
C ALA A 51 -33.11 -14.43 5.49
N LYS A 52 -32.83 -15.26 6.51
CA LYS A 52 -32.11 -14.84 7.71
C LYS A 52 -31.11 -15.89 8.19
N ALA A 53 -30.14 -15.43 8.95
CA ALA A 53 -29.25 -16.23 9.79
C ALA A 53 -29.22 -15.66 11.22
N TYR A 54 -28.61 -16.37 12.15
CA TYR A 54 -28.49 -15.99 13.55
C TYR A 54 -27.03 -15.74 13.91
N HIS A 55 -26.76 -14.66 14.63
CA HIS A 55 -25.42 -14.23 15.09
C HIS A 55 -25.30 -14.42 16.61
N TYR A 56 -24.23 -15.08 17.03
CA TYR A 56 -23.90 -15.32 18.43
C TYR A 56 -22.51 -14.80 18.78
N ASP A 57 -22.37 -14.28 19.99
CA ASP A 57 -21.09 -13.96 20.62
C ASP A 57 -20.50 -15.21 21.26
N VAL A 58 -19.25 -15.50 20.95
CA VAL A 58 -18.48 -16.62 21.51
C VAL A 58 -17.39 -16.08 22.42
N LYS A 59 -17.40 -16.49 23.68
CA LYS A 59 -16.36 -16.16 24.65
C LYS A 59 -15.59 -17.43 25.01
N ILE A 60 -14.27 -17.39 24.85
CA ILE A 60 -13.38 -18.52 25.16
C ILE A 60 -12.41 -18.08 26.25
N MET A 61 -12.39 -18.81 27.36
CA MET A 61 -11.59 -18.51 28.55
C MET A 61 -10.71 -19.72 28.92
N PRO A 62 -9.54 -19.51 29.56
CA PRO A 62 -8.87 -18.23 29.71
C PRO A 62 -8.34 -17.73 28.36
N GLU A 63 -7.99 -16.44 28.27
CA GLU A 63 -7.37 -15.92 27.05
C GLU A 63 -6.04 -16.61 26.78
N ARG A 64 -5.95 -17.32 25.65
CA ARG A 64 -4.74 -18.02 25.17
C ARG A 64 -4.51 -17.69 23.69
N PRO A 65 -3.38 -18.10 23.08
CA PRO A 65 -3.16 -17.86 21.66
C PRO A 65 -4.34 -18.32 20.79
N LYS A 66 -4.96 -17.37 20.08
CA LYS A 66 -6.22 -17.54 19.32
C LYS A 66 -6.18 -18.65 18.26
N LYS A 67 -5.01 -19.22 17.97
CA LYS A 67 -4.84 -20.39 17.09
C LYS A 67 -5.61 -21.62 17.56
N PHE A 68 -5.87 -21.76 18.87
CA PHE A 68 -6.59 -22.90 19.44
C PHE A 68 -8.11 -22.69 19.55
N TYR A 69 -8.60 -21.45 19.37
CA TYR A 69 -10.00 -21.10 19.63
C TYR A 69 -10.97 -21.86 18.74
N ARG A 70 -10.59 -22.15 17.49
CA ARG A 70 -11.42 -22.95 16.58
C ARG A 70 -11.57 -24.39 17.04
N GLN A 71 -10.50 -24.99 17.57
CA GLN A 71 -10.53 -26.37 18.08
C GLN A 71 -11.37 -26.45 19.35
N ALA A 72 -11.24 -25.47 20.25
CA ALA A 72 -12.08 -25.37 21.44
C ALA A 72 -13.56 -25.20 21.06
N PHE A 73 -13.86 -24.29 20.14
CA PHE A 73 -15.22 -24.08 19.65
C PHE A 73 -15.81 -25.34 18.99
N ASP A 74 -15.03 -26.07 18.18
CA ASP A 74 -15.53 -27.26 17.49
C ASP A 74 -15.84 -28.42 18.45
N GLN A 75 -15.03 -28.60 19.50
CA GLN A 75 -15.37 -29.53 20.58
C GLN A 75 -16.64 -29.10 21.31
N PHE A 76 -16.77 -27.82 21.65
CA PHE A 76 -17.96 -27.30 22.32
C PHE A 76 -19.21 -27.49 21.45
N ARG A 77 -19.11 -27.18 20.15
CA ARG A 77 -20.17 -27.35 19.17
C ARG A 77 -20.63 -28.81 19.07
N THR A 78 -19.68 -29.74 19.09
CA THR A 78 -19.98 -31.17 19.03
C THR A 78 -20.65 -31.65 20.33
N ASN A 79 -20.09 -31.30 21.48
CA ASN A 79 -20.51 -31.82 22.78
C ASN A 79 -21.79 -31.14 23.31
N GLN A 80 -21.88 -29.82 23.18
CA GLN A 80 -22.95 -29.00 23.81
C GLN A 80 -24.03 -28.57 22.83
N LEU A 81 -23.71 -28.44 21.54
CA LEU A 81 -24.68 -28.02 20.50
C LEU A 81 -25.13 -29.18 19.61
N GLY A 82 -24.83 -30.42 19.99
CA GLY A 82 -25.23 -31.62 19.24
C GLY A 82 -24.67 -31.66 17.81
N GLY A 83 -23.49 -31.06 17.58
CA GLY A 83 -22.87 -31.00 16.26
C GLY A 83 -23.54 -30.01 15.29
N ALA A 84 -24.30 -29.03 15.80
CA ALA A 84 -24.97 -28.02 14.99
C ALA A 84 -24.03 -27.38 13.94
N ILE A 85 -24.56 -27.09 12.75
CA ILE A 85 -23.79 -26.44 11.68
C ILE A 85 -23.69 -24.95 12.00
N ALA A 86 -22.49 -24.51 12.36
CA ALA A 86 -22.23 -23.14 12.76
C ALA A 86 -20.83 -22.70 12.32
N ALA A 87 -20.76 -21.56 11.63
CA ALA A 87 -19.51 -21.00 11.15
C ALA A 87 -18.93 -20.02 12.18
N PHE A 88 -17.69 -20.24 12.60
CA PHE A 88 -17.02 -19.43 13.62
C PHE A 88 -15.84 -18.64 13.03
N ASP A 89 -15.79 -17.34 13.33
CA ASP A 89 -14.73 -16.44 12.85
C ASP A 89 -13.37 -16.71 13.52
N GLY A 90 -13.35 -17.55 14.55
CA GLY A 90 -12.17 -17.93 15.33
C GLY A 90 -11.73 -16.91 16.36
N ARG A 91 -12.59 -15.94 16.67
CA ARG A 91 -12.36 -14.93 17.69
C ARG A 91 -13.56 -14.84 18.62
N ALA A 92 -14.68 -14.35 18.12
CA ALA A 92 -15.82 -13.97 18.95
C ALA A 92 -17.17 -14.06 18.26
N SER A 93 -17.24 -14.31 16.94
CA SER A 93 -18.51 -14.29 16.22
C SER A 93 -18.81 -15.64 15.56
N CYS A 94 -19.98 -16.17 15.87
CA CYS A 94 -20.52 -17.41 15.31
C CYS A 94 -21.82 -17.13 14.56
N TYR A 95 -22.01 -17.79 13.42
CA TYR A 95 -23.22 -17.66 12.60
C TYR A 95 -23.81 -19.04 12.29
N SER A 96 -25.13 -19.15 12.34
CA SER A 96 -25.87 -20.36 11.92
C SER A 96 -27.18 -19.99 11.24
N VAL A 97 -27.66 -20.85 10.34
CA VAL A 97 -29.02 -20.74 9.78
C VAL A 97 -30.06 -21.19 10.79
N ASP A 98 -29.69 -22.16 11.63
CA ASP A 98 -30.57 -22.72 12.64
C ASP A 98 -30.37 -22.00 13.97
N LYS A 99 -31.46 -21.77 14.70
CA LYS A 99 -31.36 -21.15 16.02
C LYS A 99 -30.69 -22.13 16.98
N LEU A 100 -29.57 -21.72 17.58
CA LEU A 100 -28.76 -22.54 18.48
C LEU A 100 -29.33 -22.51 19.89
N LYS A 101 -29.24 -23.64 20.60
CA LYS A 101 -29.59 -23.73 22.03
C LYS A 101 -28.38 -23.28 22.85
N THR A 102 -28.41 -22.05 23.39
CA THR A 102 -27.26 -21.44 24.08
C THR A 102 -27.13 -21.82 25.57
N ASN A 103 -28.11 -22.55 26.13
CA ASN A 103 -28.09 -22.98 27.53
C ASN A 103 -27.20 -24.22 27.70
N SER A 104 -25.88 -24.02 27.66
CA SER A 104 -24.90 -25.10 27.83
C SER A 104 -24.77 -25.47 29.30
N LYS A 105 -24.90 -26.78 29.59
CA LYS A 105 -24.81 -27.33 30.95
C LYS A 105 -23.37 -27.61 31.36
N ASP A 106 -22.47 -27.79 30.40
CA ASP A 106 -21.05 -28.06 30.63
C ASP A 106 -20.18 -27.28 29.60
N PRO A 107 -19.64 -26.11 29.98
CA PRO A 107 -18.90 -25.26 29.05
C PRO A 107 -17.43 -25.67 28.87
N GLU A 108 -16.94 -26.71 29.55
CA GLU A 108 -15.53 -27.08 29.52
C GLU A 108 -15.17 -27.95 28.30
N VAL A 109 -14.06 -27.60 27.65
CA VAL A 109 -13.52 -28.32 26.49
C VAL A 109 -12.00 -28.41 26.57
N THR A 110 -11.44 -29.40 25.87
CA THR A 110 -10.04 -29.77 26.06
C THR A 110 -9.33 -29.91 24.71
N VAL A 111 -8.44 -28.98 24.40
CA VAL A 111 -7.68 -28.96 23.14
C VAL A 111 -6.28 -29.54 23.36
N ILE A 112 -5.87 -30.47 22.50
CA ILE A 112 -4.50 -31.01 22.51
C ILE A 112 -3.66 -30.22 21.50
N ASP A 113 -2.54 -29.63 21.95
CA ASP A 113 -1.63 -28.94 21.05
C ASP A 113 -0.68 -29.89 20.30
N LYS A 114 0.08 -29.36 19.33
CA LYS A 114 1.06 -30.14 18.55
C LYS A 114 2.17 -30.78 19.39
N GLN A 115 2.34 -30.35 20.64
CA GLN A 115 3.30 -30.92 21.59
C GLN A 115 2.66 -31.93 22.55
N GLY A 116 1.40 -32.33 22.32
CA GLY A 116 0.67 -33.26 23.16
C GLY A 116 0.20 -32.65 24.49
N ARG A 117 0.31 -31.33 24.68
CA ARG A 117 -0.17 -30.69 25.91
C ARG A 117 -1.68 -30.49 25.83
N THR A 118 -2.33 -30.90 26.91
CA THR A 118 -3.76 -30.71 27.14
C THR A 118 -4.02 -29.27 27.60
N LEU A 119 -4.86 -28.55 26.85
CA LEU A 119 -5.26 -27.18 27.14
C LEU A 119 -6.76 -27.16 27.45
N HIS A 120 -7.12 -26.75 28.66
CA HIS A 120 -8.51 -26.60 29.07
C HIS A 120 -9.03 -25.20 28.73
N TYR A 121 -10.26 -25.16 28.22
CA TYR A 121 -11.00 -23.95 27.91
C TYR A 121 -12.43 -24.04 28.42
N THR A 122 -12.99 -22.89 28.75
CA THR A 122 -14.42 -22.68 28.95
C THR A 122 -14.95 -21.91 27.74
N VAL A 123 -15.97 -22.43 27.07
CA VAL A 123 -16.61 -21.78 25.93
C VAL A 123 -18.02 -21.38 26.31
N GLU A 124 -18.35 -20.09 26.19
CA GLU A 124 -19.70 -19.56 26.35
C GLU A 124 -20.19 -19.03 25.00
N ILE A 125 -21.46 -19.28 24.69
CA ILE A 125 -22.14 -18.70 23.52
C ILE A 125 -23.38 -17.93 23.99
N LYS A 126 -23.54 -16.70 23.51
CA LYS A 126 -24.70 -15.85 23.81
C LYS A 126 -25.30 -15.29 22.54
N GLU A 127 -26.62 -15.12 22.52
CA GLU A 127 -27.29 -14.36 21.47
C GLU A 127 -26.77 -12.92 21.49
N THR A 128 -26.49 -12.34 20.32
CA THR A 128 -26.12 -10.93 20.24
C THR A 128 -27.35 -10.04 20.42
N GLY A 129 -27.13 -8.75 20.73
CA GLY A 129 -28.24 -7.79 20.87
C GLY A 129 -29.07 -7.60 19.59
N ASP A 130 -28.47 -7.88 18.44
CA ASP A 130 -29.15 -7.97 17.14
C ASP A 130 -28.89 -9.38 16.59
N LEU A 131 -29.71 -10.32 17.04
CA LEU A 131 -29.54 -11.75 16.80
C LEU A 131 -29.74 -12.12 15.32
N GLU A 132 -30.75 -11.55 14.65
CA GLU A 132 -31.09 -11.91 13.27
C GLU A 132 -30.26 -11.10 12.27
N VAL A 133 -29.63 -11.79 11.33
CA VAL A 133 -28.93 -11.20 10.19
C VAL A 133 -29.84 -11.34 8.96
N ASP A 134 -30.35 -10.23 8.44
CA ASP A 134 -31.12 -10.21 7.20
C ASP A 134 -30.20 -10.49 5.99
N LEU A 135 -30.30 -11.68 5.41
CA LEU A 135 -29.53 -12.08 4.24
C LEU A 135 -30.18 -11.60 2.92
N ASN A 136 -31.48 -11.27 2.92
CA ASN A 136 -32.14 -10.70 1.74
C ASN A 136 -31.62 -9.30 1.42
N SER A 137 -31.04 -8.60 2.41
CA SER A 137 -30.33 -7.34 2.23
C SER A 137 -29.26 -7.38 1.12
N LEU A 138 -28.63 -8.53 0.86
CA LEU A 138 -27.67 -8.71 -0.23
C LEU A 138 -28.32 -8.68 -1.63
N LYS A 139 -29.57 -9.13 -1.72
CA LYS A 139 -30.36 -9.12 -2.96
C LYS A 139 -30.97 -7.73 -3.19
N SER A 140 -31.54 -7.13 -2.14
CA SER A 140 -32.20 -5.83 -2.24
C SER A 140 -31.21 -4.67 -2.45
N TYR A 141 -30.01 -4.73 -1.85
CA TYR A 141 -28.95 -3.72 -2.03
C TYR A 141 -28.68 -3.41 -3.50
N MET A 142 -28.75 -4.42 -4.37
CA MET A 142 -28.52 -4.27 -5.82
C MET A 142 -29.59 -3.45 -6.53
N THR A 143 -30.81 -3.48 -6.00
CA THR A 143 -32.00 -2.84 -6.60
C THR A 143 -32.22 -1.43 -6.07
N THR A 144 -31.82 -1.18 -4.83
CA THR A 144 -32.01 0.11 -4.14
C THR A 144 -30.76 0.96 -4.17
N ARG A 145 -30.88 2.29 -4.21
CA ARG A 145 -29.74 3.21 -4.06
C ARG A 145 -29.40 3.41 -2.58
N ILE A 146 -29.07 2.31 -1.89
CA ILE A 146 -28.62 2.36 -0.49
C ILE A 146 -27.10 2.55 -0.51
N PHE A 147 -26.61 3.63 0.10
CA PHE A 147 -25.17 3.89 0.23
C PHE A 147 -24.51 2.99 1.29
N ASP A 148 -25.29 2.49 2.24
CA ASP A 148 -24.83 1.60 3.28
C ASP A 148 -24.86 0.14 2.81
N LYS A 149 -23.67 -0.42 2.61
CA LYS A 149 -23.52 -1.83 2.30
C LYS A 149 -24.14 -2.70 3.41
N PRO A 150 -24.75 -3.84 3.08
CA PRO A 150 -25.30 -4.78 4.06
C PRO A 150 -24.19 -5.51 4.83
N MET A 151 -23.47 -4.78 5.69
CA MET A 151 -22.22 -5.23 6.31
C MET A 151 -22.41 -6.48 7.17
N ARG A 152 -23.53 -6.61 7.90
CA ARG A 152 -23.82 -7.80 8.73
C ARG A 152 -23.99 -9.05 7.88
N ALA A 153 -24.75 -8.98 6.79
CA ALA A 153 -24.93 -10.09 5.86
C ALA A 153 -23.61 -10.44 5.15
N MET A 154 -22.86 -9.43 4.70
CA MET A 154 -21.54 -9.64 4.09
C MET A 154 -20.57 -10.32 5.07
N GLN A 155 -20.50 -9.86 6.33
CA GLN A 155 -19.63 -10.45 7.34
C GLN A 155 -20.02 -11.89 7.67
N CYS A 156 -21.33 -12.17 7.78
CA CYS A 156 -21.86 -13.52 7.97
C CYS A 156 -21.35 -14.44 6.85
N LEU A 157 -21.54 -14.05 5.59
CA LEU A 157 -21.08 -14.85 4.45
C LEU A 157 -19.56 -14.96 4.35
N GLU A 158 -18.79 -13.92 4.69
CA GLU A 158 -17.32 -14.00 4.75
C GLU A 158 -16.85 -15.05 5.78
N VAL A 159 -17.54 -15.17 6.92
CA VAL A 159 -17.24 -16.20 7.93
C VAL A 159 -17.58 -17.59 7.40
N VAL A 160 -18.78 -17.77 6.82
CA VAL A 160 -19.22 -19.04 6.23
C VAL A 160 -18.29 -19.50 5.12
N MET A 161 -17.95 -18.63 4.16
CA MET A 161 -17.07 -18.96 3.03
C MET A 161 -15.62 -19.25 3.46
N SER A 162 -15.23 -18.82 4.66
CA SER A 162 -13.91 -19.13 5.21
C SER A 162 -13.80 -20.48 5.92
N ALA A 163 -14.93 -21.08 6.31
CA ALA A 163 -14.99 -22.35 7.05
C ALA A 163 -14.09 -23.46 6.45
N PRO A 164 -14.17 -23.79 5.15
CA PRO A 164 -13.39 -24.90 4.57
C PRO A 164 -11.87 -24.68 4.60
N CYS A 165 -11.42 -23.43 4.73
CA CYS A 165 -10.00 -23.10 4.65
C CYS A 165 -9.27 -23.27 5.99
N HIS A 166 -9.96 -23.20 7.13
CA HIS A 166 -9.30 -23.09 8.45
C HIS A 166 -8.55 -24.35 8.88
N GLN A 167 -8.97 -25.53 8.45
CA GLN A 167 -8.30 -26.80 8.78
C GLN A 167 -7.11 -27.09 7.85
N LYS A 168 -7.16 -26.60 6.61
CA LYS A 168 -6.20 -26.93 5.54
C LYS A 168 -5.09 -25.88 5.37
N ALA A 169 -5.18 -24.71 6.04
CA ALA A 169 -4.26 -23.59 5.78
C ALA A 169 -4.05 -22.65 6.97
N VAL A 170 -2.95 -21.90 6.93
CA VAL A 170 -2.66 -20.83 7.89
C VAL A 170 -3.31 -19.53 7.41
N ARG A 171 -4.20 -18.96 8.23
CA ARG A 171 -4.88 -17.68 7.92
C ARG A 171 -3.98 -16.47 8.22
N SER A 172 -3.89 -15.53 7.29
CA SER A 172 -3.36 -14.18 7.53
C SER A 172 -4.25 -13.14 6.84
N GLY A 173 -5.00 -12.36 7.63
CA GLY A 173 -6.03 -11.47 7.11
C GLY A 173 -7.15 -12.24 6.40
N ARG A 174 -7.38 -11.91 5.13
CA ARG A 174 -8.33 -12.57 4.22
C ARG A 174 -7.69 -13.66 3.34
N SER A 175 -6.43 -14.00 3.59
CA SER A 175 -5.69 -15.01 2.84
C SER A 175 -5.46 -16.28 3.66
N PHE A 176 -5.48 -17.43 2.99
CA PHE A 176 -5.31 -18.77 3.54
C PHE A 176 -4.12 -19.45 2.85
N PHE A 177 -3.00 -19.62 3.56
CA PHE A 177 -1.74 -20.12 3.01
C PHE A 177 -1.61 -21.63 3.22
N LYS A 178 -1.50 -22.37 2.12
CA LYS A 178 -1.23 -23.81 2.14
C LYS A 178 0.21 -24.04 2.56
N THR A 179 0.44 -24.97 3.49
CA THR A 179 1.81 -25.40 3.87
C THR A 179 2.45 -26.18 2.73
N SER A 180 3.77 -26.02 2.55
CA SER A 180 4.53 -26.80 1.57
C SER A 180 4.37 -28.29 1.80
N ASN A 181 4.22 -29.07 0.72
CA ASN A 181 4.34 -30.52 0.80
C ASN A 181 5.79 -30.89 1.14
N PRO A 182 6.04 -32.06 1.76
CA PRO A 182 7.41 -32.55 1.99
C PRO A 182 8.22 -32.55 0.69
N GLY A 183 9.42 -31.95 0.70
CA GLY A 183 10.31 -31.88 -0.47
C GLY A 183 9.99 -30.79 -1.52
N GLU A 184 8.81 -30.17 -1.48
CA GLU A 184 8.37 -29.17 -2.49
C GLU A 184 8.48 -27.71 -2.01
N ARG A 185 9.21 -27.48 -0.91
CA ARG A 185 9.41 -26.14 -0.34
C ARG A 185 10.11 -25.22 -1.34
N LYS A 186 9.55 -24.02 -1.56
CA LYS A 186 10.28 -22.94 -2.22
C LYS A 186 11.02 -22.08 -1.20
N GLU A 187 12.31 -22.34 -1.02
CA GLU A 187 13.17 -21.48 -0.20
C GLU A 187 13.39 -20.10 -0.87
N LEU A 188 13.32 -19.03 -0.06
CA LEU A 188 13.53 -17.64 -0.48
C LEU A 188 14.91 -17.10 -0.10
N ASP A 189 15.79 -17.99 0.38
CA ASP A 189 17.03 -17.68 1.09
C ASP A 189 16.78 -17.08 2.49
N GLY A 190 17.84 -17.02 3.30
CA GLY A 190 17.81 -16.44 4.64
C GLY A 190 16.81 -17.11 5.59
N GLY A 191 16.60 -18.42 5.50
CA GLY A 191 15.72 -19.17 6.42
C GLY A 191 14.21 -19.02 6.19
N TYR A 192 13.77 -18.44 5.07
CA TYR A 192 12.35 -18.32 4.71
C TYR A 192 11.92 -19.28 3.61
N GLU A 193 10.67 -19.72 3.67
CA GLU A 193 9.97 -20.32 2.55
C GLU A 193 8.84 -19.41 2.04
N ALA A 194 8.55 -19.51 0.75
CA ALA A 194 7.41 -18.85 0.14
C ALA A 194 6.19 -19.78 0.18
N LEU A 195 5.15 -19.36 0.91
CA LEU A 195 3.86 -20.05 0.83
C LEU A 195 2.93 -19.33 -0.15
N VAL A 196 2.20 -20.16 -0.89
CA VAL A 196 1.13 -19.75 -1.78
C VAL A 196 -0.19 -19.92 -1.06
N GLY A 197 -1.04 -18.90 -1.12
CA GLY A 197 -2.33 -18.91 -0.46
C GLY A 197 -3.46 -18.36 -1.32
N LEU A 198 -4.69 -18.69 -0.93
CA LEU A 198 -5.92 -18.16 -1.51
C LEU A 198 -6.35 -16.93 -0.72
N TYR A 199 -6.36 -15.77 -1.37
CA TYR A 199 -7.18 -14.65 -0.92
C TYR A 199 -8.62 -14.90 -1.32
N GLN A 200 -9.56 -14.62 -0.42
CA GLN A 200 -10.98 -14.57 -0.74
C GLN A 200 -11.71 -13.47 0.02
N SER A 201 -12.66 -12.80 -0.63
CA SER A 201 -13.53 -11.79 -0.02
C SER A 201 -14.83 -11.68 -0.80
N LEU A 202 -15.94 -11.49 -0.09
CA LEU A 202 -17.22 -11.20 -0.72
C LEU A 202 -17.21 -9.76 -1.25
N VAL A 203 -17.59 -9.56 -2.49
CA VAL A 203 -17.69 -8.25 -3.14
C VAL A 203 -19.05 -8.08 -3.81
N LEU A 204 -19.48 -6.83 -3.94
CA LEU A 204 -20.76 -6.48 -4.56
C LEU A 204 -20.49 -5.78 -5.90
N GLY A 205 -21.04 -6.33 -6.99
CA GLY A 205 -21.03 -5.76 -8.33
C GLY A 205 -22.43 -5.34 -8.75
N ASP A 206 -22.99 -5.93 -9.81
CA ASP A 206 -24.42 -5.95 -10.14
C ASP A 206 -25.20 -7.06 -9.39
N ARG A 207 -24.43 -7.97 -8.78
CA ARG A 207 -24.83 -8.97 -7.79
C ARG A 207 -23.64 -9.31 -6.90
N PRO A 208 -23.81 -10.13 -5.84
CA PRO A 208 -22.69 -10.58 -5.03
C PRO A 208 -21.77 -11.58 -5.75
N PHE A 209 -20.46 -11.43 -5.55
CA PHE A 209 -19.43 -12.31 -6.08
C PHE A 209 -18.42 -12.69 -4.99
N LEU A 210 -17.77 -13.84 -5.15
CA LEU A 210 -16.60 -14.21 -4.38
C LEU A 210 -15.35 -13.80 -5.17
N ASN A 211 -14.66 -12.74 -4.74
CA ASN A 211 -13.39 -12.34 -5.31
C ASN A 211 -12.28 -13.24 -4.76
N VAL A 212 -11.60 -13.96 -5.66
CA VAL A 212 -10.54 -14.91 -5.31
C VAL A 212 -9.23 -14.48 -5.96
N ASP A 213 -8.12 -14.48 -5.22
CA ASP A 213 -6.82 -14.15 -5.80
C ASP A 213 -5.72 -14.98 -5.17
N ILE A 214 -4.59 -15.09 -5.86
CA ILE A 214 -3.39 -15.69 -5.26
C ILE A 214 -2.69 -14.67 -4.37
N SER A 215 -2.38 -15.10 -3.15
CA SER A 215 -1.56 -14.38 -2.20
C SER A 215 -0.25 -15.14 -2.01
N HIS A 216 0.85 -14.40 -1.88
CA HIS A 216 2.15 -14.96 -1.53
C HIS A 216 2.62 -14.32 -0.24
N LYS A 217 3.22 -15.10 0.65
CA LYS A 217 3.77 -14.59 1.90
C LYS A 217 4.94 -15.47 2.33
N SER A 218 5.96 -14.84 2.90
CA SER A 218 7.12 -15.54 3.44
C SER A 218 6.76 -16.07 4.81
N PHE A 219 7.17 -17.31 5.08
CA PHE A 219 7.04 -17.95 6.37
C PHE A 219 8.42 -18.45 6.81
N PRO A 220 8.80 -18.28 8.08
CA PRO A 220 10.04 -18.85 8.61
C PRO A 220 10.02 -20.38 8.47
N ILE A 221 11.14 -20.94 8.03
CA ILE A 221 11.34 -22.38 8.02
C ILE A 221 11.60 -22.84 9.46
N ALA A 222 10.87 -23.85 9.92
CA ALA A 222 11.18 -24.49 11.19
C ALA A 222 12.51 -25.26 11.08
N MET A 223 13.53 -24.83 11.83
CA MET A 223 14.84 -25.49 11.93
C MET A 223 15.56 -25.08 13.24
N PRO A 224 16.59 -25.83 13.70
CA PRO A 224 17.46 -25.40 14.81
C PRO A 224 18.20 -24.09 14.51
N VAL A 225 18.37 -23.23 15.51
CA VAL A 225 19.08 -21.95 15.35
C VAL A 225 20.53 -22.16 14.91
N ILE A 226 21.20 -23.20 15.41
CA ILE A 226 22.56 -23.56 14.97
C ILE A 226 22.58 -23.94 13.49
N GLU A 227 21.62 -24.74 13.02
CA GLU A 227 21.50 -25.10 11.60
C GLU A 227 21.28 -23.85 10.74
N TYR A 228 20.44 -22.92 11.21
CA TYR A 228 20.23 -21.64 10.53
C TYR A 228 21.54 -20.83 10.40
N LEU A 229 22.31 -20.72 11.50
CA LEU A 229 23.59 -20.02 11.50
C LEU A 229 24.58 -20.67 10.53
N GLU A 230 24.70 -22.00 10.55
CA GLU A 230 25.58 -22.75 9.65
C GLU A 230 25.20 -22.54 8.17
N ARG A 231 23.91 -22.64 7.84
CA ARG A 231 23.44 -22.60 6.44
C ARG A 231 23.40 -21.20 5.85
N PHE A 232 22.89 -20.23 6.60
CA PHE A 232 22.50 -18.93 6.03
C PHE A 232 23.38 -17.76 6.48
N VAL A 233 24.07 -17.89 7.61
CA VAL A 233 24.89 -16.80 8.16
C VAL A 233 26.38 -17.05 7.90
N LEU A 234 26.88 -18.22 8.30
CA LEU A 234 28.30 -18.57 8.24
C LEU A 234 28.66 -19.32 6.96
N LYS A 235 27.74 -20.12 6.41
CA LYS A 235 27.97 -21.02 5.27
C LYS A 235 29.07 -22.07 5.53
N GLU A 236 29.23 -22.47 6.78
CA GLU A 236 30.18 -23.49 7.25
C GLU A 236 29.69 -24.10 8.58
N LYS A 237 30.28 -25.23 8.99
CA LYS A 237 29.97 -25.89 10.27
C LYS A 237 30.55 -25.12 11.46
N ILE A 238 29.76 -24.99 12.53
CA ILE A 238 30.19 -24.29 13.74
C ILE A 238 31.04 -25.22 14.61
N ASN A 239 32.14 -24.68 15.15
CA ASN A 239 32.98 -25.35 16.15
C ASN A 239 33.04 -24.54 17.46
N SER A 240 33.71 -25.09 18.47
CA SER A 240 33.77 -24.51 19.82
C SER A 240 34.53 -23.17 19.92
N SER A 241 35.36 -22.83 18.93
CA SER A 241 36.15 -21.59 18.92
C SER A 241 35.50 -20.45 18.11
N LYS A 242 34.44 -20.74 17.35
CA LYS A 242 33.79 -19.79 16.42
C LYS A 242 33.02 -18.66 17.15
N SER A 243 33.14 -17.44 16.64
CA SER A 243 32.44 -16.22 17.08
C SER A 243 31.63 -15.63 15.93
N LEU A 244 30.54 -14.92 16.24
CA LEU A 244 29.71 -14.18 15.28
C LEU A 244 30.06 -12.69 15.16
N GLU A 245 31.17 -12.21 15.72
CA GLU A 245 31.52 -10.77 15.75
C GLU A 245 31.39 -10.05 14.39
N LYS A 246 31.80 -10.70 13.28
CA LYS A 246 31.75 -10.09 11.95
C LYS A 246 30.40 -10.22 11.23
N CYS A 247 29.53 -11.15 11.64
CA CYS A 247 28.30 -11.51 10.92
C CYS A 247 27.04 -11.60 11.81
N GLY A 248 27.15 -11.26 13.09
CA GLY A 248 26.06 -11.37 14.06
C GLY A 248 24.84 -10.52 13.69
N HIS A 249 25.04 -9.36 13.08
CA HIS A 249 23.96 -8.51 12.57
C HIS A 249 23.06 -9.21 11.54
N ILE A 250 23.61 -10.14 10.74
CA ILE A 250 22.87 -10.93 9.75
C ILE A 250 21.98 -11.96 10.47
N ALA A 251 22.55 -12.68 11.43
CA ALA A 251 21.83 -13.66 12.25
C ALA A 251 20.70 -13.00 13.06
N GLU A 252 21.00 -11.87 13.68
CA GLU A 252 20.07 -11.10 14.50
C GLU A 252 18.85 -10.64 13.69
N SER A 253 19.09 -10.13 12.48
CA SER A 253 18.03 -9.64 11.58
C SER A 253 16.96 -10.69 11.29
N PHE A 254 17.36 -11.94 11.06
CA PHE A 254 16.40 -13.03 10.79
C PHE A 254 15.72 -13.54 12.06
N LEU A 255 16.52 -13.82 13.09
CA LEU A 255 16.02 -14.52 14.27
C LEU A 255 15.05 -13.64 15.04
N LYS A 256 15.19 -12.32 14.95
CA LYS A 256 14.27 -11.40 15.59
C LYS A 256 12.81 -11.62 15.21
N GLY A 257 11.98 -11.57 16.26
CA GLY A 257 10.53 -11.57 16.16
C GLY A 257 9.97 -12.97 15.96
N LEU A 258 10.83 -13.96 15.72
CA LEU A 258 10.48 -15.36 15.62
C LEU A 258 10.25 -15.96 17.00
N ASP A 259 9.27 -16.86 17.06
CA ASP A 259 9.11 -17.76 18.19
C ASP A 259 10.17 -18.87 18.06
N VAL A 260 11.07 -18.98 19.04
CA VAL A 260 12.00 -20.11 19.16
C VAL A 260 11.50 -21.07 20.24
N ILE A 261 11.62 -22.36 19.95
CA ILE A 261 11.34 -23.42 20.91
C ILE A 261 12.63 -23.70 21.66
N TYR A 262 12.64 -23.37 22.94
CA TYR A 262 13.69 -23.77 23.87
C TYR A 262 13.36 -25.14 24.45
N THR A 263 14.11 -26.14 24.00
CA THR A 263 14.11 -27.47 24.59
C THR A 263 15.23 -27.50 25.65
N PRO A 264 14.91 -27.42 26.95
CA PRO A 264 15.94 -27.43 27.99
C PRO A 264 16.70 -28.77 27.98
N PRO A 265 17.96 -28.79 28.44
CA PRO A 265 18.71 -30.02 28.62
C PRO A 265 17.93 -31.03 29.48
N LYS A 266 18.05 -32.33 29.18
CA LYS A 266 17.39 -33.40 29.95
C LYS A 266 17.65 -33.29 31.45
N ALA A 267 18.87 -32.88 31.84
CA ALA A 267 19.27 -32.66 33.24
C ALA A 267 18.42 -31.62 33.99
N PHE A 268 17.68 -30.75 33.30
CA PHE A 268 16.88 -29.70 33.91
C PHE A 268 15.43 -30.16 34.20
N ALA A 269 15.05 -31.38 33.79
CA ALA A 269 13.74 -32.00 34.01
C ALA A 269 12.54 -31.07 33.71
N SER A 270 12.68 -30.21 32.71
CA SER A 270 11.73 -29.13 32.41
C SER A 270 11.09 -29.32 31.04
N ALA A 271 9.82 -28.92 30.89
CA ALA A 271 9.15 -28.94 29.60
C ALA A 271 9.71 -27.88 28.64
N SER A 272 9.58 -28.14 27.33
CA SER A 272 9.96 -27.16 26.29
C SER A 272 9.13 -25.89 26.41
N ARG A 273 9.77 -24.73 26.21
CA ARG A 273 9.15 -23.39 26.31
C ARG A 273 9.32 -22.65 25.00
N VAL A 274 8.40 -21.75 24.68
CA VAL A 274 8.48 -20.88 23.50
C VAL A 274 8.86 -19.49 23.95
N TYR A 275 9.91 -18.93 23.36
CA TYR A 275 10.35 -17.55 23.60
C TYR A 275 10.32 -16.77 22.30
N LYS A 276 9.88 -15.52 22.36
CA LYS A 276 10.02 -14.61 21.22
C LYS A 276 11.43 -14.06 21.20
N VAL A 277 12.16 -14.30 20.13
CA VAL A 277 13.50 -13.76 19.97
C VAL A 277 13.38 -12.28 19.82
N ASN A 278 14.09 -11.60 20.70
CA ASN A 278 14.29 -10.21 20.51
C ASN A 278 15.38 -10.09 19.41
N GLY A 279 16.57 -10.70 19.46
CA GLY A 279 17.66 -10.50 18.44
C GLY A 279 18.96 -11.20 18.87
N LEU A 280 20.15 -10.58 19.07
CA LEU A 280 21.34 -11.18 19.72
C LEU A 280 21.97 -10.37 20.90
N SER A 281 22.67 -11.04 21.84
CA SER A 281 23.40 -10.42 22.96
C SER A 281 24.76 -9.86 22.50
N HIS A 282 25.21 -8.77 23.15
CA HIS A 282 26.49 -8.14 22.81
C HIS A 282 27.71 -8.97 23.22
N LYS A 283 27.63 -9.70 24.34
CA LYS A 283 28.67 -10.62 24.77
C LYS A 283 28.30 -12.07 24.42
N PRO A 284 29.27 -12.94 24.13
CA PRO A 284 29.03 -14.36 23.93
C PRO A 284 28.57 -15.02 25.24
N GLY A 285 27.92 -16.20 25.16
CA GLY A 285 27.42 -16.91 26.33
C GLY A 285 28.48 -17.19 27.42
N SER A 286 29.75 -17.26 27.04
CA SER A 286 30.89 -17.41 27.96
C SER A 286 31.15 -16.20 28.86
N SER A 287 30.73 -15.00 28.45
CA SER A 287 30.98 -13.75 29.19
C SER A 287 29.74 -12.85 29.30
N GLN A 288 28.60 -13.29 28.76
CA GLN A 288 27.32 -12.65 28.96
C GLN A 288 26.87 -12.96 30.39
N GLU A 289 26.82 -11.93 31.21
CA GLU A 289 26.43 -12.03 32.60
C GLU A 289 24.96 -11.68 32.79
N PHE A 290 24.38 -12.23 33.86
CA PHE A 290 23.08 -11.85 34.39
C PHE A 290 23.08 -12.08 35.90
N ALA A 291 22.22 -11.35 36.62
CA ALA A 291 22.03 -11.54 38.05
C ALA A 291 21.14 -12.76 38.31
N LEU A 292 21.62 -13.68 39.14
CA LEU A 292 20.89 -14.84 39.65
C LEU A 292 21.04 -14.86 41.17
N ASP A 293 19.93 -14.79 41.90
CA ASP A 293 19.90 -14.83 43.36
C ASP A 293 20.86 -13.82 44.04
N GLY A 294 20.94 -12.60 43.47
CA GLY A 294 21.78 -11.52 43.98
C GLY A 294 23.26 -11.59 43.60
N LYS A 295 23.69 -12.63 42.87
CA LYS A 295 25.07 -12.80 42.37
C LYS A 295 25.12 -12.70 40.85
N MET A 296 26.16 -12.03 40.34
CA MET A 296 26.45 -12.03 38.91
C MET A 296 27.05 -13.37 38.49
N THR A 297 26.46 -14.00 37.48
CA THR A 297 26.97 -15.24 36.87
C THR A 297 26.90 -15.13 35.35
N THR A 298 27.80 -15.80 34.64
CA THR A 298 27.72 -15.89 33.18
C THR A 298 26.67 -16.92 32.74
N VAL A 299 26.16 -16.79 31.52
CA VAL A 299 25.26 -17.78 30.92
C VAL A 299 25.93 -19.16 30.89
N ALA A 300 27.20 -19.26 30.49
CA ALA A 300 27.92 -20.53 30.46
C ALA A 300 28.08 -21.16 31.86
N GLU A 301 28.41 -20.39 32.89
CA GLU A 301 28.53 -20.88 34.26
C GLU A 301 27.18 -21.31 34.84
N TYR A 302 26.10 -20.57 34.55
CA TYR A 302 24.75 -20.95 34.93
C TYR A 302 24.34 -22.31 34.36
N PHE A 303 24.59 -22.55 33.07
CA PHE A 303 24.29 -23.86 32.48
C PHE A 303 25.18 -24.95 33.08
N LYS A 304 26.47 -24.65 33.32
CA LYS A 304 27.42 -25.58 33.94
C LYS A 304 27.02 -25.95 35.38
N SER A 305 26.57 -24.99 36.20
CA SER A 305 26.11 -25.23 37.58
C SER A 305 24.85 -26.09 37.64
N ARG A 306 24.08 -26.15 36.54
CA ARG A 306 22.94 -27.05 36.35
C ARG A 306 23.29 -28.32 35.57
N ASN A 307 24.57 -28.71 35.57
CA ASN A 307 25.08 -29.93 34.95
C ASN A 307 24.90 -29.99 33.42
N TYR A 308 25.00 -28.84 32.74
CA TYR A 308 25.00 -28.78 31.28
C TYR A 308 26.12 -27.89 30.73
N ARG A 309 27.05 -28.47 29.98
CA ARG A 309 28.14 -27.71 29.35
C ARG A 309 27.71 -27.26 27.95
N LEU A 310 27.68 -25.94 27.72
CA LEU A 310 27.40 -25.38 26.40
C LEU A 310 28.43 -25.89 25.37
N GLN A 311 27.95 -26.36 24.23
CA GLN A 311 28.79 -26.82 23.12
C GLN A 311 29.49 -25.65 22.40
N PHE A 312 28.82 -24.50 22.30
CA PHE A 312 29.30 -23.31 21.59
C PHE A 312 29.24 -22.05 22.47
N PRO A 313 30.06 -21.98 23.54
CA PRO A 313 29.95 -20.90 24.53
C PRO A 313 30.38 -19.52 23.98
N ARG A 314 31.13 -19.49 22.86
CA ARG A 314 31.58 -18.25 22.20
C ARG A 314 30.54 -17.61 21.26
N LEU A 315 29.35 -18.22 21.11
CA LEU A 315 28.25 -17.61 20.36
C LEU A 315 27.44 -16.65 21.24
N PRO A 316 26.85 -15.58 20.67
CA PRO A 316 25.92 -14.71 21.38
C PRO A 316 24.60 -15.42 21.71
N CYS A 317 23.94 -14.95 22.78
CA CYS A 317 22.57 -15.29 23.15
C CYS A 317 21.56 -14.45 22.33
N LEU A 318 20.24 -14.58 22.52
CA LEU A 318 19.22 -13.95 21.66
C LEU A 318 18.58 -12.63 22.28
N HIS A 319 18.66 -11.40 21.66
CA HIS A 319 18.15 -10.01 22.03
C HIS A 319 17.95 -8.83 20.93
N ARG A 320 16.86 -8.00 20.86
CA ARG A 320 16.17 -7.11 19.79
C ARG A 320 16.81 -6.13 18.69
N LYS A 321 16.82 -6.36 17.30
CA LYS A 321 16.19 -5.61 16.07
C LYS A 321 16.45 -6.18 14.56
N ASP A 322 15.76 -5.73 13.44
CA ASP A 322 15.48 -6.37 12.06
C ASP A 322 16.21 -5.76 10.78
N ASP A 323 16.23 -6.43 9.57
CA ASP A 323 16.68 -5.92 8.20
C ASP A 323 15.90 -6.45 6.91
N ALA A 324 16.18 -5.88 5.71
CA ALA A 324 15.37 -5.70 4.48
C ALA A 324 15.65 -6.58 3.22
N THR A 325 16.59 -7.53 3.23
CA THR A 325 16.99 -8.27 2.00
C THR A 325 15.92 -9.25 1.45
N GLN A 326 14.97 -9.68 2.28
CA GLN A 326 13.96 -10.71 1.96
C GLN A 326 12.90 -10.26 0.93
N VAL A 327 12.68 -8.95 0.78
CA VAL A 327 11.59 -8.41 -0.05
C VAL A 327 11.83 -8.66 -1.54
N ALA A 328 13.09 -8.65 -2.01
CA ALA A 328 13.40 -8.78 -3.43
C ALA A 328 13.11 -10.19 -4.00
N ASN A 329 13.42 -11.25 -3.24
CA ASN A 329 13.17 -12.63 -3.67
C ASN A 329 11.67 -12.96 -3.69
N MET A 330 10.90 -12.41 -2.75
CA MET A 330 9.44 -12.55 -2.72
C MET A 330 8.79 -11.95 -3.98
N ILE A 331 9.25 -10.77 -4.43
CA ILE A 331 8.69 -10.10 -5.62
C ILE A 331 8.90 -10.97 -6.88
N LYS A 332 10.08 -11.57 -7.03
CA LYS A 332 10.37 -12.46 -8.17
C LYS A 332 9.47 -13.71 -8.16
N PHE A 333 9.25 -14.32 -6.99
CA PHE A 333 8.40 -15.50 -6.86
C PHE A 333 6.91 -15.22 -7.13
N ALA A 334 6.41 -14.06 -6.68
CA ALA A 334 5.00 -13.70 -6.82
C ALA A 334 4.60 -13.24 -8.24
N ALA A 335 5.56 -12.80 -9.06
CA ALA A 335 5.32 -12.28 -10.40
C ALA A 335 5.02 -13.41 -11.41
N THR A 336 3.76 -13.51 -11.83
CA THR A 336 3.27 -14.54 -12.77
C THR A 336 2.37 -13.93 -13.85
N SER A 337 2.26 -14.58 -15.01
CA SER A 337 1.32 -14.18 -16.07
C SER A 337 -0.13 -14.41 -15.65
N THR A 338 -1.10 -13.82 -16.36
CA THR A 338 -2.53 -14.03 -16.13
C THR A 338 -2.91 -15.51 -16.21
N ASN A 339 -2.43 -16.25 -17.21
CA ASN A 339 -2.70 -17.69 -17.40
C ASN A 339 -2.20 -18.52 -16.19
N VAL A 340 -0.93 -18.33 -15.79
CA VAL A 340 -0.35 -19.02 -14.63
C VAL A 340 -1.07 -18.63 -13.34
N ARG A 341 -1.40 -17.34 -13.18
CA ARG A 341 -2.13 -16.84 -12.01
C ARG A 341 -3.53 -17.46 -11.91
N LYS A 342 -4.29 -17.51 -13.01
CA LYS A 342 -5.61 -18.17 -13.08
C LYS A 342 -5.48 -19.65 -12.70
N GLY A 343 -4.55 -20.38 -13.31
CA GLY A 343 -4.33 -21.80 -12.99
C GLY A 343 -4.06 -22.05 -11.51
N LYS A 344 -3.22 -21.24 -10.87
CA LYS A 344 -2.95 -21.36 -9.43
C LYS A 344 -4.16 -21.04 -8.54
N ILE A 345 -4.95 -20.02 -8.89
CA ILE A 345 -6.19 -19.68 -8.15
C ILE A 345 -7.17 -20.85 -8.22
N MET A 346 -7.39 -21.37 -9.42
CA MET A 346 -8.33 -22.48 -9.67
C MET A 346 -7.89 -23.77 -8.98
N HIS A 347 -6.59 -24.05 -8.95
CA HIS A 347 -6.03 -25.16 -8.18
C HIS A 347 -6.30 -25.02 -6.67
N LEU A 348 -6.13 -23.83 -6.10
CA LEU A 348 -6.43 -23.59 -4.68
C LEU A 348 -7.93 -23.71 -4.37
N MET A 349 -8.80 -23.22 -5.26
CA MET A 349 -10.25 -23.40 -5.12
C MET A 349 -10.63 -24.88 -5.11
N LYS A 350 -10.03 -25.67 -6.01
CA LYS A 350 -10.21 -27.13 -6.03
C LYS A 350 -9.67 -27.80 -4.76
N TYR A 351 -8.55 -27.32 -4.21
CA TYR A 351 -7.95 -27.87 -2.99
C TYR A 351 -8.81 -27.62 -1.72
N PHE A 352 -9.43 -26.43 -1.61
CA PHE A 352 -10.26 -26.10 -0.45
C PHE A 352 -11.65 -26.72 -0.51
N GLU A 353 -12.18 -27.00 -1.70
CA GLU A 353 -13.45 -27.72 -1.90
C GLU A 353 -14.66 -27.02 -1.26
N HIS A 354 -14.77 -25.70 -1.45
CA HIS A 354 -15.80 -24.88 -0.78
C HIS A 354 -17.22 -25.45 -0.88
N ASN A 355 -17.64 -25.94 -2.05
CA ASN A 355 -19.00 -26.46 -2.24
C ASN A 355 -19.30 -27.76 -1.45
N ASN A 356 -18.28 -28.42 -0.91
CA ASN A 356 -18.43 -29.64 -0.09
C ASN A 356 -18.54 -29.32 1.41
N ASP A 357 -18.34 -28.07 1.82
CA ASP A 357 -18.42 -27.67 3.24
C ASP A 357 -19.88 -27.68 3.74
N PRO A 358 -20.18 -28.31 4.90
CA PRO A 358 -21.52 -28.32 5.48
C PRO A 358 -22.07 -26.93 5.77
N SER A 359 -21.23 -25.96 6.16
CA SER A 359 -21.67 -24.58 6.42
C SER A 359 -22.13 -23.91 5.13
N ILE A 360 -21.39 -24.09 4.02
CA ILE A 360 -21.74 -23.49 2.73
C ILE A 360 -23.05 -24.07 2.19
N SER A 361 -23.18 -25.40 2.19
CA SER A 361 -24.39 -26.07 1.72
C SER A 361 -25.61 -25.77 2.60
N ARG A 362 -25.46 -25.72 3.93
CA ARG A 362 -26.55 -25.38 4.87
C ARG A 362 -27.05 -23.94 4.69
N PHE A 363 -26.16 -23.00 4.38
CA PHE A 363 -26.51 -21.62 4.01
C PHE A 363 -27.12 -21.51 2.60
N GLY A 364 -27.27 -22.62 1.87
CA GLY A 364 -27.90 -22.64 0.54
C GLY A 364 -27.07 -21.92 -0.53
N ILE A 365 -25.74 -21.87 -0.34
CA ILE A 365 -24.81 -21.17 -1.22
C ILE A 365 -24.08 -22.17 -2.11
N LYS A 366 -23.89 -21.81 -3.38
CA LYS A 366 -23.02 -22.54 -4.30
C LYS A 366 -22.09 -21.58 -5.04
N ILE A 367 -20.80 -21.88 -5.04
CA ILE A 367 -19.77 -21.08 -5.70
C ILE A 367 -19.52 -21.66 -7.09
N ALA A 368 -19.52 -20.80 -8.11
CA ALA A 368 -19.23 -21.20 -9.48
C ALA A 368 -17.79 -21.69 -9.66
N ALA A 369 -17.61 -22.58 -10.64
CA ALA A 369 -16.34 -23.25 -10.86
C ALA A 369 -15.31 -22.42 -11.63
N ASP A 370 -15.71 -21.35 -12.33
CA ASP A 370 -14.79 -20.49 -13.10
C ASP A 370 -15.12 -19.00 -12.94
N PHE A 371 -14.14 -18.18 -13.33
CA PHE A 371 -14.18 -16.73 -13.37
C PHE A 371 -15.34 -16.25 -14.25
N ILE A 372 -16.01 -15.18 -13.81
CA ILE A 372 -17.01 -14.51 -14.64
C ILE A 372 -16.35 -13.83 -15.85
N MET A 373 -17.05 -13.85 -16.98
CA MET A 373 -16.71 -13.02 -18.14
C MET A 373 -17.43 -11.67 -18.03
N VAL A 374 -16.72 -10.59 -18.31
CA VAL A 374 -17.29 -9.24 -18.34
C VAL A 374 -17.00 -8.57 -19.67
N SER A 375 -17.90 -7.70 -20.10
CA SER A 375 -17.66 -6.78 -21.21
C SER A 375 -16.67 -5.69 -20.77
N THR A 376 -15.73 -5.38 -21.65
CA THR A 376 -14.73 -4.34 -21.46
C THR A 376 -14.81 -3.32 -22.60
N ARG A 377 -14.25 -2.13 -22.38
CA ARG A 377 -13.96 -1.16 -23.44
C ARG A 377 -12.51 -0.72 -23.33
N THR A 378 -11.81 -0.62 -24.44
CA THR A 378 -10.44 -0.07 -24.46
C THR A 378 -10.49 1.34 -25.02
N LEU A 379 -10.19 2.33 -24.17
CA LEU A 379 -10.11 3.73 -24.57
C LEU A 379 -8.90 3.98 -25.47
N ASN A 380 -9.05 4.93 -26.39
CA ASN A 380 -7.92 5.34 -27.22
C ASN A 380 -6.91 6.13 -26.38
N PRO A 381 -5.61 5.82 -26.50
CA PRO A 381 -4.57 6.62 -25.87
C PRO A 381 -4.52 8.02 -26.49
N PRO A 382 -4.22 9.07 -25.70
CA PRO A 382 -4.08 10.42 -26.22
C PRO A 382 -2.84 10.55 -27.11
N GLN A 383 -2.84 11.54 -27.99
CA GLN A 383 -1.62 12.02 -28.65
C GLN A 383 -0.86 12.94 -27.70
N VAL A 384 0.46 12.75 -27.63
CA VAL A 384 1.37 13.54 -26.80
C VAL A 384 1.99 14.62 -27.68
N GLU A 385 1.89 15.88 -27.25
CA GLU A 385 2.42 17.05 -27.95
C GLU A 385 3.66 17.59 -27.24
N TYR A 386 4.71 17.81 -28.03
CA TYR A 386 6.00 18.37 -27.67
C TYR A 386 6.21 19.73 -28.35
N HIS A 387 7.40 20.32 -28.18
CA HIS A 387 7.74 21.62 -28.76
C HIS A 387 7.50 21.67 -30.28
N GLY A 388 7.15 22.86 -30.78
CA GLY A 388 6.93 23.07 -32.21
C GLY A 388 5.74 22.30 -32.80
N LYS A 389 4.75 21.92 -31.98
CA LYS A 389 3.61 21.07 -32.39
C LYS A 389 4.07 19.75 -33.01
N THR A 390 5.09 19.14 -32.41
CA THR A 390 5.50 17.77 -32.74
C THR A 390 4.70 16.78 -31.90
N PHE A 391 4.28 15.67 -32.51
CA PHE A 391 3.37 14.72 -31.86
C PHE A 391 3.94 13.31 -31.84
N CYS A 392 3.64 12.56 -30.78
CA CYS A 392 3.80 11.11 -30.79
C CYS A 392 2.59 10.39 -30.19
N GLN A 393 2.36 9.19 -30.72
CA GLN A 393 1.28 8.32 -30.26
C GLN A 393 1.78 7.45 -29.11
N ALA A 394 1.08 7.45 -27.98
CA ALA A 394 1.32 6.44 -26.96
C ALA A 394 0.87 5.06 -27.48
N ARG A 395 1.77 4.09 -27.44
CA ARG A 395 1.53 2.69 -27.84
C ARG A 395 1.84 1.78 -26.68
N ASN A 396 0.91 0.88 -26.37
CA ASN A 396 1.03 -0.06 -25.24
C ASN A 396 1.43 0.67 -23.94
N GLY A 397 0.83 1.82 -23.66
CA GLY A 397 1.09 2.60 -22.44
C GLY A 397 2.49 3.22 -22.35
N SER A 398 3.22 3.36 -23.46
CA SER A 398 4.52 4.02 -23.51
C SER A 398 4.71 4.81 -24.80
N TRP A 399 5.62 5.78 -24.80
CA TRP A 399 6.03 6.50 -26.00
C TRP A 399 7.53 6.83 -25.92
N SER A 400 8.12 7.08 -27.09
CA SER A 400 9.49 7.61 -27.18
C SER A 400 9.43 9.08 -27.58
N MET A 401 10.31 9.87 -26.98
CA MET A 401 10.51 11.26 -27.37
C MET A 401 11.37 11.38 -28.64
N GLY A 402 12.19 10.37 -28.96
CA GLY A 402 13.11 10.44 -30.09
C GLY A 402 13.96 11.72 -30.04
N ASN A 403 13.95 12.49 -31.13
CA ASN A 403 14.67 13.77 -31.27
C ASN A 403 13.77 15.00 -31.00
N MET A 404 12.56 14.82 -30.47
CA MET A 404 11.69 15.94 -30.10
C MET A 404 12.26 16.68 -28.88
N GLN A 405 11.79 17.90 -28.64
CA GLN A 405 12.22 18.77 -27.54
C GLN A 405 11.09 19.01 -26.53
N PHE A 406 11.43 19.31 -25.28
CA PHE A 406 10.41 19.60 -24.26
C PHE A 406 9.55 20.80 -24.63
N LEU A 407 8.25 20.69 -24.37
CA LEU A 407 7.23 21.66 -24.76
C LEU A 407 7.59 23.08 -24.32
N GLU A 408 7.86 23.25 -23.01
CA GLU A 408 8.23 24.53 -22.42
C GLU A 408 9.45 24.35 -21.50
N THR A 409 10.47 25.17 -21.73
CA THR A 409 11.66 25.25 -20.87
C THR A 409 11.94 26.72 -20.53
N LYS A 410 12.73 26.98 -19.49
CA LYS A 410 13.12 28.35 -19.17
C LYS A 410 14.16 28.85 -20.18
N PRO A 411 13.99 30.06 -20.74
CA PRO A 411 14.87 30.56 -21.80
C PRO A 411 16.25 30.99 -21.28
N LYS A 412 16.36 31.29 -19.98
CA LYS A 412 17.62 31.64 -19.31
C LYS A 412 18.42 30.37 -19.03
N ALA A 413 19.71 30.38 -19.35
CA ALA A 413 20.63 29.31 -18.97
C ALA A 413 20.71 29.18 -17.44
N HIS A 414 20.56 27.97 -16.94
CA HIS A 414 20.59 27.70 -15.52
C HIS A 414 22.01 27.48 -15.02
N LYS A 415 22.36 28.19 -13.95
CA LYS A 415 23.61 27.96 -13.23
C LYS A 415 23.50 26.68 -12.43
N TRP A 416 24.43 25.74 -12.62
CA TRP A 416 24.29 24.40 -12.09
C TRP A 416 25.59 23.84 -11.50
N ALA A 417 25.44 22.82 -10.65
CA ALA A 417 26.54 22.22 -9.92
C ALA A 417 26.43 20.68 -9.88
N ILE A 418 27.57 20.02 -9.67
CA ILE A 418 27.68 18.59 -9.41
C ILE A 418 28.41 18.40 -8.08
N LEU A 419 27.70 17.85 -7.09
CA LEU A 419 28.27 17.43 -5.82
C LEU A 419 28.44 15.91 -5.85
N TYR A 420 29.65 15.42 -5.59
CA TYR A 420 29.94 13.99 -5.60
C TYR A 420 30.71 13.53 -4.37
N PHE A 421 30.44 12.30 -3.94
CA PHE A 421 31.11 11.70 -2.78
C PHE A 421 32.56 11.35 -3.16
N ASN A 422 33.52 12.09 -2.61
CA ASN A 422 34.90 12.02 -3.07
C ASN A 422 35.64 10.80 -2.48
N THR A 423 35.92 9.81 -3.32
CA THR A 423 36.73 8.62 -2.99
C THR A 423 38.07 8.55 -3.74
N GLY A 424 38.49 9.63 -4.42
CA GLY A 424 39.78 9.69 -5.14
C GLY A 424 39.71 10.20 -6.60
N MET A 425 40.88 10.32 -7.24
CA MET A 425 41.05 10.96 -8.57
C MET A 425 40.30 10.30 -9.73
N ALA A 426 40.22 8.96 -9.78
CA ALA A 426 39.53 8.24 -10.86
C ALA A 426 38.04 8.63 -10.98
N LEU A 427 37.44 9.05 -9.86
CA LEU A 427 36.04 9.48 -9.82
C LEU A 427 35.83 10.85 -10.48
N TYR A 428 36.81 11.76 -10.40
CA TYR A 428 36.72 13.09 -11.01
C TYR A 428 36.59 13.01 -12.54
N ASN A 429 37.39 12.15 -13.19
CA ASN A 429 37.30 11.94 -14.64
C ASN A 429 35.91 11.47 -15.06
N LYS A 430 35.31 10.57 -14.27
CA LYS A 430 33.94 10.08 -14.49
C LYS A 430 32.88 11.17 -14.29
N VAL A 431 33.07 12.05 -13.31
CA VAL A 431 32.21 13.24 -13.10
C VAL A 431 32.29 14.19 -14.29
N SER A 432 33.48 14.40 -14.88
CA SER A 432 33.61 15.20 -16.10
C SER A 432 32.91 14.57 -17.31
N VAL A 433 32.96 13.24 -17.45
CA VAL A 433 32.16 12.54 -18.49
C VAL A 433 30.66 12.74 -18.25
N PHE A 434 30.22 12.66 -17.00
CA PHE A 434 28.83 12.93 -16.64
C PHE A 434 28.40 14.37 -16.96
N GLU A 435 29.22 15.37 -16.67
CA GLU A 435 28.97 16.77 -17.04
C GLU A 435 28.70 16.90 -18.54
N LYS A 436 29.58 16.33 -19.38
CA LYS A 436 29.44 16.35 -20.85
C LYS A 436 28.16 15.66 -21.32
N LEU A 437 27.82 14.51 -20.74
CA LEU A 437 26.59 13.79 -21.07
C LEU A 437 25.34 14.58 -20.69
N VAL A 438 25.36 15.25 -19.52
CA VAL A 438 24.27 16.11 -19.08
C VAL A 438 24.10 17.29 -20.03
N LEU A 439 25.18 17.98 -20.40
CA LEU A 439 25.15 19.10 -21.34
C LEU A 439 24.60 18.70 -22.71
N ALA A 440 25.14 17.63 -23.31
CA ALA A 440 24.71 17.16 -24.62
C ALA A 440 23.22 16.78 -24.62
N GLN A 441 22.78 16.03 -23.59
CA GLN A 441 21.39 15.62 -23.50
C GLN A 441 20.46 16.80 -23.14
N SER A 442 20.87 17.74 -22.28
CA SER A 442 20.08 18.93 -21.96
C SER A 442 19.83 19.79 -23.19
N GLU A 443 20.87 20.00 -24.02
CA GLU A 443 20.76 20.75 -25.28
C GLU A 443 19.77 20.07 -26.24
N SER A 444 19.91 18.76 -26.45
CA SER A 444 18.99 18.00 -27.33
C SER A 444 17.52 18.07 -26.88
N MET A 445 17.27 18.25 -25.58
CA MET A 445 15.93 18.31 -24.99
C MET A 445 15.45 19.75 -24.75
N ASN A 446 16.20 20.75 -25.22
CA ASN A 446 15.92 22.19 -25.07
C ASN A 446 16.00 22.72 -23.62
N ILE A 447 16.74 22.06 -22.73
CA ILE A 447 17.08 22.61 -21.41
C ILE A 447 18.39 23.39 -21.54
N LYS A 448 18.35 24.68 -21.20
CA LYS A 448 19.54 25.53 -21.20
C LYS A 448 20.26 25.47 -19.87
N LEU A 449 21.44 24.87 -19.85
CA LEU A 449 22.38 24.90 -18.72
C LEU A 449 23.58 25.78 -19.08
N GLU A 450 24.22 26.42 -18.10
CA GLU A 450 25.51 27.09 -18.32
C GLU A 450 26.56 26.09 -18.82
N ALA A 451 27.51 26.54 -19.66
CA ALA A 451 28.45 25.66 -20.35
C ALA A 451 29.39 24.85 -19.43
N ARG A 452 29.49 25.22 -18.14
CA ARG A 452 30.29 24.55 -17.12
C ARG A 452 29.50 24.41 -15.83
N ALA A 453 29.57 23.23 -15.21
CA ALA A 453 29.08 23.01 -13.86
C ALA A 453 30.13 23.45 -12.83
N SER A 454 29.67 23.93 -11.67
CA SER A 454 30.52 23.93 -10.47
C SER A 454 30.65 22.51 -9.94
N ILE A 455 31.84 21.91 -9.99
CA ILE A 455 32.08 20.52 -9.56
C ILE A 455 32.78 20.53 -8.21
N GLU A 456 32.16 19.96 -7.18
CA GLU A 456 32.71 19.93 -5.82
C GLU A 456 32.60 18.53 -5.21
N GLY A 457 33.69 18.08 -4.58
CA GLY A 457 33.75 16.83 -3.85
C GLY A 457 33.41 17.01 -2.37
N TYR A 458 32.70 16.05 -1.77
CA TYR A 458 32.45 16.01 -0.32
C TYR A 458 32.77 14.64 0.26
N LYS A 459 33.21 14.60 1.52
CA LYS A 459 33.59 13.37 2.23
C LYS A 459 32.59 12.93 3.31
N ASN A 460 31.79 13.86 3.81
CA ASN A 460 30.83 13.61 4.90
C ASN A 460 29.60 14.53 4.79
N LYS A 461 28.60 14.29 5.64
CA LYS A 461 27.35 15.05 5.66
C LYS A 461 27.53 16.53 6.02
N LEU A 462 28.52 16.87 6.85
CA LEU A 462 28.75 18.25 7.29
C LEU A 462 29.28 19.11 6.13
N GLU A 463 30.26 18.61 5.38
CA GLU A 463 30.76 19.27 4.17
C GLU A 463 29.66 19.51 3.15
N LEU A 464 28.74 18.55 3.01
CA LEU A 464 27.62 18.63 2.09
C LEU A 464 26.68 19.81 2.41
N ASP A 465 26.41 20.05 3.69
CA ASP A 465 25.58 21.19 4.14
C ASP A 465 26.26 22.54 3.88
N ASN A 466 27.56 22.64 4.14
CA ASN A 466 28.35 23.83 3.82
C ASN A 466 28.29 24.13 2.31
N TRP A 467 28.45 23.11 1.47
CA TRP A 467 28.35 23.26 0.02
C TRP A 467 26.98 23.74 -0.43
N PHE A 468 25.89 23.31 0.20
CA PHE A 468 24.56 23.85 -0.13
C PHE A 468 24.46 25.36 0.13
N GLY A 469 25.02 25.85 1.23
CA GLY A 469 25.10 27.27 1.53
C GLY A 469 25.94 28.04 0.50
N VAL A 470 27.12 27.52 0.15
CA VAL A 470 28.00 28.11 -0.88
C VAL A 470 27.35 28.15 -2.25
N LEU A 471 26.70 27.07 -2.67
CA LEU A 471 26.01 27.02 -3.96
C LEU A 471 24.83 28.00 -3.98
N LYS A 472 24.11 28.14 -2.87
CA LYS A 472 23.01 29.09 -2.76
C LYS A 472 23.50 30.53 -2.83
N SER A 473 24.59 30.89 -2.13
CA SER A 473 25.17 32.23 -2.18
C SER A 473 25.73 32.59 -3.56
N LYS A 474 26.19 31.59 -4.32
CA LYS A 474 26.59 31.72 -5.72
C LYS A 474 25.41 31.79 -6.71
N ASN A 475 24.16 31.86 -6.24
CA ASN A 475 22.94 31.84 -7.07
C ASN A 475 22.86 30.62 -8.01
N CYS A 476 23.25 29.44 -7.52
CA CYS A 476 23.06 28.19 -8.26
C CYS A 476 21.57 27.82 -8.33
N ASP A 477 21.06 27.57 -9.53
CA ASP A 477 19.67 27.19 -9.78
C ASP A 477 19.41 25.71 -9.52
N LEU A 478 20.41 24.83 -9.73
CA LEU A 478 20.28 23.38 -9.65
C LEU A 478 21.58 22.68 -9.24
N ALA A 479 21.53 21.79 -8.26
CA ALA A 479 22.64 20.89 -7.93
C ALA A 479 22.29 19.41 -8.18
N PHE A 480 23.09 18.73 -8.99
CA PHE A 480 23.10 17.27 -9.06
C PHE A 480 23.91 16.73 -7.88
N VAL A 481 23.31 15.89 -7.05
CA VAL A 481 23.96 15.34 -5.84
C VAL A 481 24.11 13.84 -5.97
N ILE A 482 25.33 13.38 -6.22
CA ILE A 482 25.68 11.97 -6.27
C ILE A 482 26.01 11.51 -4.84
N PHE A 483 25.27 10.52 -4.33
CA PHE A 483 25.36 10.13 -2.92
C PHE A 483 25.51 8.61 -2.72
N PRO A 484 26.26 8.18 -1.69
CA PRO A 484 26.47 6.76 -1.39
C PRO A 484 25.17 6.08 -0.94
N ASN A 485 25.08 4.76 -1.12
CA ASN A 485 23.97 3.95 -0.60
C ASN A 485 24.09 3.75 0.93
N ALA A 486 24.28 4.83 1.70
CA ALA A 486 24.29 4.84 3.16
C ALA A 486 22.92 5.30 3.69
N GLU A 487 22.49 4.73 4.81
CA GLU A 487 21.19 5.00 5.42
C GLU A 487 20.96 6.51 5.67
N ASN A 488 19.74 6.98 5.36
CA ASN A 488 19.27 8.34 5.62
C ASN A 488 20.08 9.48 4.95
N THR A 489 20.94 9.18 3.95
CA THR A 489 21.73 10.22 3.26
C THR A 489 20.85 11.08 2.33
N TYR A 490 19.95 10.45 1.58
CA TYR A 490 18.96 11.14 0.76
C TYR A 490 18.10 12.09 1.61
N ASP A 491 17.65 11.60 2.76
CA ASP A 491 16.76 12.33 3.65
C ASP A 491 17.43 13.58 4.20
N TYR A 492 18.69 13.44 4.65
CA TYR A 492 19.52 14.56 5.08
C TYR A 492 19.69 15.62 3.99
N ILE A 493 20.01 15.21 2.75
CA ILE A 493 20.14 16.13 1.61
C ILE A 493 18.86 16.95 1.43
N LYS A 494 17.69 16.29 1.46
CA LYS A 494 16.41 16.95 1.25
C LYS A 494 16.03 17.87 2.40
N GLN A 495 16.26 17.47 3.64
CA GLN A 495 16.03 18.34 4.80
C GLN A 495 16.88 19.62 4.70
N ARG A 496 18.19 19.50 4.49
CA ARG A 496 19.08 20.67 4.38
C ARG A 496 18.71 21.58 3.21
N THR A 497 18.53 21.01 2.03
CA THR A 497 18.31 21.82 0.81
C THR A 497 16.94 22.47 0.76
N GLU A 498 15.89 21.85 1.32
CA GLU A 498 14.51 22.32 1.17
C GLU A 498 14.00 23.08 2.41
N LEU A 499 14.46 22.72 3.62
CA LEU A 499 14.04 23.38 4.86
C LEU A 499 14.96 24.52 5.30
N HIS A 500 16.25 24.48 4.92
CA HIS A 500 17.24 25.46 5.38
C HIS A 500 17.79 26.36 4.26
N HIS A 501 18.29 25.78 3.16
CA HIS A 501 19.01 26.55 2.12
C HIS A 501 18.12 27.07 0.98
N GLY A 502 17.05 26.35 0.63
CA GLY A 502 16.23 26.65 -0.54
C GLY A 502 16.99 26.44 -1.87
N LEU A 503 17.67 25.29 -2.00
CA LEU A 503 18.43 24.89 -3.18
C LEU A 503 17.75 23.72 -3.90
N LEU A 504 17.56 23.85 -5.22
CA LEU A 504 16.97 22.79 -6.01
C LEU A 504 17.98 21.66 -6.23
N THR A 505 17.61 20.43 -5.88
CA THR A 505 18.51 19.28 -6.00
C THR A 505 17.94 18.13 -6.81
N GLN A 506 18.81 17.51 -7.63
CA GLN A 506 18.56 16.25 -8.31
C GLN A 506 19.55 15.18 -7.81
N CYS A 507 19.08 14.35 -6.88
CA CYS A 507 19.92 13.30 -6.28
C CYS A 507 20.07 12.09 -7.21
N ILE A 508 21.27 11.52 -7.28
CA ILE A 508 21.60 10.32 -8.05
C ILE A 508 22.31 9.34 -7.11
N LYS A 509 21.86 8.08 -7.07
CA LYS A 509 22.53 7.04 -6.28
C LYS A 509 23.91 6.75 -6.87
N GLN A 510 24.91 6.55 -6.03
CA GLN A 510 26.26 6.17 -6.44
C GLN A 510 26.25 4.94 -7.37
N THR A 511 25.48 3.91 -7.02
CA THR A 511 25.30 2.71 -7.88
C THR A 511 24.74 3.01 -9.28
N THR A 512 23.83 3.98 -9.41
CA THR A 512 23.29 4.38 -10.72
C THR A 512 24.31 5.16 -11.53
N PHE A 513 25.00 6.11 -10.87
CA PHE A 513 26.12 6.84 -11.46
C PHE A 513 27.23 5.87 -11.91
N ASP A 514 27.45 4.80 -11.14
CA ASP A 514 28.55 3.90 -11.41
C ASP A 514 28.30 2.90 -12.52
N GLN A 515 27.09 2.35 -12.57
CA GLN A 515 26.77 1.17 -13.38
C GLN A 515 25.83 1.48 -14.56
N ARG A 516 25.18 2.65 -14.58
CA ARG A 516 24.06 2.93 -15.52
C ARG A 516 24.10 4.33 -16.14
N LEU A 517 25.29 4.88 -16.31
CA LEU A 517 25.49 6.20 -16.93
C LEU A 517 25.29 6.15 -18.45
N THR A 518 24.05 6.10 -18.91
CA THR A 518 23.67 6.07 -20.34
C THR A 518 22.87 7.30 -20.71
N SER A 519 22.86 7.67 -22.00
CA SER A 519 22.05 8.81 -22.51
C SER A 519 20.57 8.68 -22.14
N GLN A 520 20.01 7.46 -22.19
CA GLN A 520 18.63 7.21 -21.76
C GLN A 520 18.43 7.46 -20.25
N THR A 521 19.39 7.08 -19.41
CA THR A 521 19.33 7.38 -17.97
C THR A 521 19.36 8.90 -17.74
N ILE A 522 20.24 9.62 -18.44
CA ILE A 522 20.32 11.09 -18.36
C ILE A 522 19.02 11.74 -18.85
N ALA A 523 18.47 11.32 -19.99
CA ALA A 523 17.20 11.82 -20.49
C ALA A 523 16.05 11.63 -19.47
N ASN A 524 15.99 10.47 -18.81
CA ASN A 524 15.01 10.21 -17.75
C ASN A 524 15.23 11.08 -16.50
N ILE A 525 16.48 11.41 -16.17
CA ILE A 525 16.80 12.36 -15.11
C ILE A 525 16.35 13.77 -15.51
N LEU A 526 16.57 14.15 -16.77
CA LEU A 526 16.24 15.48 -17.28
C LEU A 526 14.72 15.74 -17.36
N LEU A 527 13.89 14.70 -17.54
CA LEU A 527 12.43 14.81 -17.36
C LEU A 527 12.06 15.43 -15.99
N LYS A 528 12.74 14.98 -14.93
CA LYS A 528 12.55 15.49 -13.57
C LYS A 528 13.14 16.89 -13.42
N VAL A 529 14.31 17.12 -14.00
CA VAL A 529 15.01 18.42 -13.92
C VAL A 529 14.18 19.52 -14.56
N ASN A 530 13.68 19.33 -15.79
CA ASN A 530 12.86 20.34 -16.45
C ASN A 530 11.61 20.68 -15.62
N SER A 531 10.93 19.65 -15.10
CA SER A 531 9.77 19.83 -14.23
C SER A 531 10.11 20.66 -12.98
N LYS A 532 11.22 20.34 -12.30
CA LYS A 532 11.70 21.07 -11.12
C LYS A 532 12.08 22.53 -11.40
N LEU A 533 12.60 22.79 -12.60
CA LEU A 533 12.89 24.13 -13.11
C LEU A 533 11.62 24.85 -13.62
N ASN A 534 10.44 24.28 -13.34
CA ASN A 534 9.14 24.81 -13.71
C ASN A 534 8.95 24.90 -15.25
N GLY A 535 9.54 23.96 -15.98
CA GLY A 535 9.21 23.69 -17.39
C GLY A 535 8.13 22.61 -17.53
N ILE A 536 7.63 22.43 -18.75
CA ILE A 536 6.64 21.44 -19.14
C ILE A 536 7.27 20.50 -20.16
N ASN A 537 7.31 19.21 -19.83
CA ASN A 537 7.90 18.21 -20.72
C ASN A 537 7.06 18.02 -21.98
N HIS A 538 5.76 17.81 -21.78
CA HIS A 538 4.78 17.56 -22.83
C HIS A 538 3.39 17.94 -22.34
N LYS A 539 2.46 18.13 -23.29
CA LYS A 539 1.02 18.15 -23.03
C LYS A 539 0.32 17.10 -23.88
N LEU A 540 -1.00 16.98 -23.73
CA LEU A 540 -1.81 16.15 -24.61
C LEU A 540 -2.48 17.03 -25.66
N GLN A 541 -2.71 16.46 -26.84
CA GLN A 541 -3.54 17.08 -27.87
C GLN A 541 -4.95 17.34 -27.32
N ASP A 542 -5.51 18.50 -27.66
CA ASP A 542 -6.85 18.90 -27.24
C ASP A 542 -7.89 17.85 -27.64
N ASN A 543 -8.64 17.34 -26.66
CA ASN A 543 -9.71 16.39 -26.89
C ASN A 543 -11.06 17.13 -26.88
N PRO A 544 -11.87 17.09 -27.97
CA PRO A 544 -13.18 17.72 -28.02
C PRO A 544 -14.12 17.33 -26.88
N LEU A 545 -14.01 16.11 -26.35
CA LEU A 545 -14.81 15.63 -25.20
C LEU A 545 -14.54 16.42 -23.91
N LEU A 546 -13.37 17.05 -23.80
CA LEU A 546 -12.92 17.78 -22.61
C LEU A 546 -13.14 19.29 -22.72
N LYS A 547 -13.82 19.76 -23.77
CA LYS A 547 -14.05 21.21 -24.03
C LYS A 547 -14.74 21.93 -22.86
N SER A 548 -15.54 21.22 -22.06
CA SER A 548 -16.22 21.75 -20.87
C SER A 548 -15.30 21.99 -19.67
N LEU A 549 -14.04 21.54 -19.71
CA LEU A 549 -13.07 21.60 -18.60
C LEU A 549 -11.87 22.55 -18.83
N LYS A 550 -12.03 23.59 -19.67
CA LYS A 550 -10.93 24.51 -20.03
C LYS A 550 -10.27 25.24 -18.85
N ASN A 551 -11.02 25.52 -17.78
CA ASN A 551 -10.53 26.18 -16.55
C ASN A 551 -10.67 25.25 -15.34
N ALA A 552 -10.04 24.08 -15.42
CA ALA A 552 -10.03 23.09 -14.34
C ALA A 552 -8.74 23.16 -13.50
N MET A 553 -8.87 22.84 -12.22
CA MET A 553 -7.77 22.48 -11.33
C MET A 553 -7.88 20.98 -11.02
N TYR A 554 -6.78 20.26 -11.26
CA TYR A 554 -6.64 18.86 -10.86
C TYR A 554 -5.95 18.79 -9.51
N LEU A 555 -6.68 18.34 -8.49
CA LEU A 555 -6.23 18.20 -7.12
C LEU A 555 -6.05 16.72 -6.80
N GLY A 556 -4.91 16.34 -6.25
CA GLY A 556 -4.63 14.99 -5.76
C GLY A 556 -4.28 15.00 -4.29
N ALA A 557 -4.71 13.98 -3.53
CA ALA A 557 -4.35 13.81 -2.13
C ALA A 557 -4.06 12.35 -1.75
N ASP A 558 -3.09 12.16 -0.86
CA ASP A 558 -2.69 10.88 -0.28
C ASP A 558 -2.30 11.08 1.21
N VAL A 559 -2.56 10.06 2.02
CA VAL A 559 -2.13 10.02 3.43
C VAL A 559 -1.24 8.79 3.64
N THR A 560 -0.02 9.04 4.08
CA THR A 560 0.93 7.96 4.38
C THR A 560 0.98 7.73 5.88
N HIS A 561 0.67 6.51 6.32
CA HIS A 561 0.79 6.06 7.71
C HIS A 561 2.15 5.43 8.02
N PRO A 562 2.61 5.46 9.30
CA PRO A 562 3.77 4.69 9.72
C PRO A 562 3.41 3.19 9.80
N SER A 563 4.39 2.35 10.12
CA SER A 563 4.11 0.94 10.41
C SER A 563 3.12 0.79 11.57
N PRO A 564 2.26 -0.25 11.60
CA PRO A 564 1.26 -0.44 12.66
C PRO A 564 1.82 -0.44 14.09
N ASP A 565 3.09 -0.81 14.24
CA ASP A 565 3.81 -0.89 15.52
C ASP A 565 4.35 0.48 15.99
N GLN A 566 4.31 1.50 15.12
CA GLN A 566 4.86 2.84 15.34
C GLN A 566 3.75 3.87 15.57
N ARG A 567 2.93 3.65 16.61
CA ARG A 567 1.77 4.50 16.92
C ARG A 567 2.11 5.94 17.29
N GLU A 568 3.33 6.19 17.76
CA GLU A 568 3.82 7.52 18.13
C GLU A 568 4.25 8.37 16.93
N ILE A 569 4.44 7.74 15.76
CA ILE A 569 4.81 8.46 14.55
C ILE A 569 3.53 9.03 13.89
N PRO A 570 3.49 10.32 13.52
CA PRO A 570 2.31 10.92 12.91
C PRO A 570 2.01 10.34 11.53
N SER A 571 0.79 10.54 11.03
CA SER A 571 0.50 10.37 9.60
C SER A 571 0.93 11.63 8.84
N VAL A 572 1.37 11.47 7.59
CA VAL A 572 1.77 12.58 6.73
C VAL A 572 0.77 12.70 5.59
N VAL A 573 0.15 13.87 5.49
CA VAL A 573 -0.73 14.26 4.38
C VAL A 573 0.13 14.86 3.27
N GLY A 574 -0.13 14.48 2.03
CA GLY A 574 0.38 15.15 0.84
C GLY A 574 -0.74 15.52 -0.11
N VAL A 575 -0.79 16.78 -0.52
CA VAL A 575 -1.74 17.30 -1.51
C VAL A 575 -0.97 18.00 -2.62
N ALA A 576 -1.36 17.73 -3.87
CA ALA A 576 -0.78 18.35 -5.06
C ALA A 576 -1.90 18.95 -5.91
N ALA A 577 -1.74 20.18 -6.40
CA ALA A 577 -2.73 20.83 -7.28
C ALA A 577 -2.07 21.36 -8.54
N SER A 578 -2.69 21.11 -9.70
CA SER A 578 -2.22 21.66 -10.97
C SER A 578 -2.41 23.17 -10.99
N HIS A 579 -1.45 23.92 -11.53
CA HIS A 579 -1.55 25.37 -11.70
C HIS A 579 -1.44 25.81 -13.17
N ASP A 580 -1.18 24.89 -14.09
CA ASP A 580 -1.18 25.13 -15.54
C ASP A 580 -2.51 24.64 -16.21
N PRO A 581 -2.77 24.99 -17.49
CA PRO A 581 -3.95 24.54 -18.22
C PRO A 581 -3.98 23.05 -18.58
N TYR A 582 -2.82 22.42 -18.70
CA TYR A 582 -2.69 21.07 -19.24
C TYR A 582 -2.71 20.00 -18.14
N GLY A 583 -2.52 20.40 -16.88
CA GLY A 583 -2.33 19.47 -15.78
C GLY A 583 -0.95 18.83 -15.80
N ALA A 584 0.08 19.56 -16.25
CA ALA A 584 1.48 19.14 -16.31
C ALA A 584 2.32 19.64 -15.13
N SER A 585 1.94 20.76 -14.52
CA SER A 585 2.68 21.48 -13.50
C SER A 585 1.84 21.65 -12.23
N TYR A 586 2.41 21.25 -11.09
CA TYR A 586 1.74 21.17 -9.80
C TYR A 586 2.49 21.94 -8.73
N ASN A 587 1.77 22.48 -7.76
CA ASN A 587 2.33 22.87 -6.48
C ASN A 587 1.88 21.88 -5.41
N MET A 588 2.62 21.81 -4.30
CA MET A 588 2.35 20.86 -3.23
C MET A 588 2.02 21.55 -1.91
N GLN A 589 1.38 20.80 -1.01
CA GLN A 589 1.22 21.08 0.41
C GLN A 589 1.36 19.76 1.18
N TYR A 590 2.05 19.78 2.32
CA TYR A 590 2.08 18.64 3.24
C TYR A 590 1.65 19.08 4.65
N ARG A 591 1.10 18.16 5.43
CA ARG A 591 0.71 18.37 6.83
C ARG A 591 1.01 17.15 7.69
N LEU A 592 1.21 17.39 8.99
CA LEU A 592 1.29 16.33 9.99
C LEU A 592 -0.06 16.19 10.68
N GLN A 593 -0.50 14.95 10.87
CA GLN A 593 -1.71 14.66 11.63
C GLN A 593 -1.53 13.41 12.48
N ARG A 594 -2.51 13.16 13.36
CA ARG A 594 -2.47 12.02 14.28
C ARG A 594 -2.25 10.70 13.52
N SER A 595 -1.55 9.77 14.18
CA SER A 595 -1.27 8.45 13.59
C SER A 595 -2.56 7.72 13.23
N ALA A 596 -2.53 6.97 12.12
CA ALA A 596 -3.66 6.19 11.57
C ALA A 596 -4.95 6.98 11.24
N LEU A 597 -4.91 8.32 11.27
CA LEU A 597 -6.01 9.16 10.81
C LEU A 597 -5.96 9.26 9.27
N GLU A 598 -6.99 8.78 8.58
CA GLU A 598 -7.03 8.75 7.12
C GLU A 598 -7.59 10.07 6.56
N GLU A 599 -8.65 10.61 7.13
CA GLU A 599 -9.26 11.88 6.74
C GLU A 599 -8.29 13.08 6.90
N ILE A 600 -8.29 13.99 5.93
CA ILE A 600 -7.42 15.19 5.95
C ILE A 600 -8.10 16.33 6.71
N LYS A 601 -7.58 16.65 7.90
CA LYS A 601 -8.19 17.67 8.77
C LYS A 601 -8.01 19.11 8.29
N ASP A 602 -6.83 19.45 7.77
CA ASP A 602 -6.48 20.83 7.41
C ASP A 602 -6.75 21.14 5.92
N MET A 603 -7.79 20.52 5.35
CA MET A 603 -8.07 20.59 3.91
C MET A 603 -8.45 22.00 3.45
N GLU A 604 -9.10 22.78 4.32
CA GLU A 604 -9.45 24.18 4.03
C GLU A 604 -8.21 25.04 3.80
N SER A 605 -7.26 25.06 4.74
CA SER A 605 -6.04 25.86 4.64
C SER A 605 -5.17 25.40 3.46
N ILE A 606 -5.07 24.08 3.24
CA ILE A 606 -4.36 23.51 2.09
C ILE A 606 -4.98 24.02 0.77
N THR A 607 -6.30 23.98 0.66
CA THR A 607 -7.02 24.40 -0.56
C THR A 607 -6.85 25.90 -0.82
N MET A 608 -6.88 26.73 0.23
CA MET A 608 -6.61 28.17 0.12
C MET A 608 -5.25 28.47 -0.51
N GLU A 609 -4.20 27.77 -0.07
CA GLU A 609 -2.85 27.93 -0.65
C GLU A 609 -2.78 27.49 -2.12
N HIS A 610 -3.44 26.37 -2.47
CA HIS A 610 -3.50 25.93 -3.87
C HIS A 610 -4.28 26.92 -4.76
N LEU A 611 -5.40 27.47 -4.28
CA LEU A 611 -6.17 28.47 -5.01
C LEU A 611 -5.39 29.78 -5.19
N ARG A 612 -4.61 30.19 -4.18
CA ARG A 612 -3.68 31.33 -4.28
C ARG A 612 -2.66 31.12 -5.39
N VAL A 613 -1.99 29.96 -5.42
CA VAL A 613 -1.01 29.64 -6.47
C VAL A 613 -1.69 29.56 -7.83
N TYR A 614 -2.86 28.94 -7.94
CA TYR A 614 -3.60 28.87 -9.19
C TYR A 614 -3.89 30.27 -9.75
N ARG A 615 -4.42 31.19 -8.93
CA ARG A 615 -4.68 32.58 -9.36
C ARG A 615 -3.40 33.31 -9.74
N GLN A 616 -2.27 33.04 -9.08
CA GLN A 616 -0.99 33.63 -9.45
C GLN A 616 -0.58 33.26 -10.88
N TYR A 617 -0.74 32.00 -11.28
CA TYR A 617 -0.38 31.49 -12.60
C TYR A 617 -1.45 31.73 -13.66
N ARG A 618 -2.72 31.53 -13.34
CA ARG A 618 -3.86 31.56 -14.28
C ARG A 618 -4.56 32.91 -14.35
N LYS A 619 -4.28 33.83 -13.42
CA LYS A 619 -4.94 35.13 -13.26
C LYS A 619 -6.45 35.07 -13.01
N THR A 620 -6.99 33.87 -12.85
CA THR A 620 -8.38 33.55 -12.52
C THR A 620 -8.42 32.40 -11.51
N TYR A 621 -9.58 32.16 -10.91
CA TYR A 621 -9.85 30.96 -10.10
C TYR A 621 -10.43 29.84 -10.99
N PRO A 622 -10.29 28.56 -10.59
CA PRO A 622 -10.82 27.46 -11.39
C PRO A 622 -12.35 27.48 -11.41
N GLU A 623 -12.94 27.08 -12.53
CA GLU A 623 -14.38 26.81 -12.65
C GLU A 623 -14.72 25.38 -12.20
N HIS A 624 -13.74 24.47 -12.30
CA HIS A 624 -13.88 23.08 -11.89
C HIS A 624 -12.71 22.67 -10.99
N ILE A 625 -13.01 21.95 -9.90
CA ILE A 625 -12.01 21.28 -9.07
C ILE A 625 -12.25 19.78 -9.17
N LEU A 626 -11.31 19.06 -9.79
CA LEU A 626 -11.33 17.60 -9.88
C LEU A 626 -10.40 17.02 -8.83
N TYR A 627 -11.00 16.43 -7.80
CA TYR A 627 -10.31 15.93 -6.62
C TYR A 627 -10.12 14.41 -6.66
N TYR A 628 -8.90 13.95 -6.90
CA TYR A 628 -8.49 12.55 -6.89
C TYR A 628 -7.90 12.18 -5.52
N ARG A 629 -8.66 11.44 -4.70
CA ARG A 629 -8.26 11.03 -3.35
C ARG A 629 -7.83 9.56 -3.32
N ASP A 630 -6.54 9.27 -3.09
CA ASP A 630 -5.98 7.91 -3.06
C ASP A 630 -5.98 7.32 -1.64
N GLY A 631 -6.32 6.05 -1.48
CA GLY A 631 -6.04 5.31 -0.23
C GLY A 631 -7.21 5.11 0.73
N VAL A 632 -8.41 5.61 0.41
CA VAL A 632 -9.57 5.50 1.32
C VAL A 632 -10.43 4.26 1.02
N SER A 633 -11.01 3.69 2.08
CA SER A 633 -11.96 2.58 1.99
C SER A 633 -13.41 3.07 1.86
N ASP A 634 -14.31 2.21 1.37
CA ASP A 634 -15.71 2.58 1.10
C ASP A 634 -16.44 3.09 2.34
N GLY A 635 -16.15 2.52 3.53
CA GLY A 635 -16.73 2.97 4.80
C GLY A 635 -16.27 4.36 5.25
N GLN A 636 -15.26 4.95 4.60
CA GLN A 636 -14.75 6.29 4.92
C GLN A 636 -15.34 7.36 4.00
N PHE A 637 -16.08 7.02 2.94
CA PHE A 637 -16.63 8.01 2.00
C PHE A 637 -17.46 9.11 2.68
N PRO A 638 -18.33 8.82 3.68
CA PRO A 638 -19.05 9.88 4.40
C PRO A 638 -18.10 10.87 5.07
N LYS A 639 -17.05 10.39 5.73
CA LYS A 639 -16.04 11.25 6.36
C LYS A 639 -15.31 12.15 5.37
N ILE A 640 -14.98 11.63 4.18
CA ILE A 640 -14.34 12.44 3.13
C ILE A 640 -15.27 13.57 2.68
N LYS A 641 -16.58 13.31 2.59
CA LYS A 641 -17.56 14.36 2.29
C LYS A 641 -17.67 15.39 3.41
N ASP A 642 -17.77 14.93 4.64
CA ASP A 642 -18.01 15.78 5.80
C ASP A 642 -16.81 16.60 6.23
N GLU A 643 -15.59 16.13 6.00
CA GLU A 643 -14.37 16.83 6.41
C GLU A 643 -13.67 17.47 5.22
N GLU A 644 -13.24 16.67 4.24
CA GLU A 644 -12.36 17.15 3.16
C GLU A 644 -13.10 18.02 2.14
N LEU A 645 -14.25 17.56 1.62
CA LEU A 645 -15.05 18.34 0.67
C LEU A 645 -15.66 19.59 1.33
N ARG A 646 -16.03 19.50 2.61
CA ARG A 646 -16.43 20.66 3.41
C ARG A 646 -15.29 21.69 3.48
N GLY A 647 -14.06 21.25 3.73
CA GLY A 647 -12.88 22.12 3.74
C GLY A 647 -12.61 22.79 2.39
N ILE A 648 -12.72 22.05 1.28
CA ILE A 648 -12.60 22.62 -0.08
C ILE A 648 -13.67 23.69 -0.32
N ASN A 649 -14.93 23.40 0.03
CA ASN A 649 -16.04 24.34 -0.10
C ASN A 649 -15.86 25.59 0.77
N ALA A 650 -15.39 25.44 2.01
CA ALA A 650 -15.13 26.55 2.91
C ALA A 650 -14.03 27.48 2.37
N ALA A 651 -12.96 26.92 1.82
CA ALA A 651 -11.91 27.69 1.16
C ALA A 651 -12.44 28.48 -0.06
N CYS A 652 -13.27 27.84 -0.89
CA CYS A 652 -13.90 28.49 -2.03
C CYS A 652 -14.85 29.63 -1.59
N ALA A 653 -15.66 29.39 -0.56
CA ALA A 653 -16.59 30.38 -0.01
C ALA A 653 -15.86 31.60 0.55
N LYS A 654 -14.74 31.43 1.27
CA LYS A 654 -13.90 32.53 1.76
C LYS A 654 -13.35 33.42 0.66
N LEU A 655 -13.15 32.88 -0.54
CA LEU A 655 -12.69 33.62 -1.72
C LEU A 655 -13.84 34.13 -2.60
N GLY A 656 -15.09 33.88 -2.21
CA GLY A 656 -16.27 34.29 -2.98
C GLY A 656 -16.47 33.52 -4.29
N ILE A 657 -15.87 32.34 -4.44
CA ILE A 657 -15.96 31.51 -5.66
C ILE A 657 -16.83 30.27 -5.43
N LYS A 658 -17.45 29.77 -6.50
CA LYS A 658 -18.30 28.56 -6.48
C LYS A 658 -17.94 27.59 -7.62
N PRO A 659 -16.75 26.97 -7.59
CA PRO A 659 -16.38 25.99 -8.60
C PRO A 659 -17.25 24.74 -8.52
N LYS A 660 -17.44 24.07 -9.66
CA LYS A 660 -18.01 22.73 -9.73
C LYS A 660 -16.97 21.72 -9.23
N ILE A 661 -17.35 20.86 -8.28
CA ILE A 661 -16.45 19.90 -7.64
C ILE A 661 -16.81 18.50 -8.12
N CYS A 662 -15.80 17.74 -8.54
CA CYS A 662 -15.92 16.31 -8.79
C CYS A 662 -14.87 15.57 -7.97
N CYS A 663 -15.32 14.68 -7.08
CA CYS A 663 -14.43 13.89 -6.22
C CYS A 663 -14.42 12.43 -6.66
N LEU A 664 -13.24 11.95 -7.05
CA LEU A 664 -12.97 10.58 -7.44
C LEU A 664 -12.06 9.92 -6.41
N ILE A 665 -12.58 8.92 -5.72
CA ILE A 665 -11.76 8.06 -4.88
C ILE A 665 -10.97 7.10 -5.77
N VAL A 666 -9.65 7.09 -5.59
CA VAL A 666 -8.70 6.22 -6.30
C VAL A 666 -8.31 5.07 -5.39
N VAL A 667 -8.70 3.85 -5.75
CA VAL A 667 -8.33 2.64 -5.00
C VAL A 667 -7.41 1.78 -5.85
N LYS A 668 -6.10 1.97 -5.68
CA LYS A 668 -5.07 1.18 -6.37
C LYS A 668 -4.71 -0.12 -5.65
N ARG A 669 -5.17 -0.32 -4.41
CA ARG A 669 -4.83 -1.49 -3.57
C ARG A 669 -6.04 -2.41 -3.30
N HIS A 670 -6.36 -3.30 -4.23
CA HIS A 670 -7.38 -4.37 -4.08
C HIS A 670 -6.98 -5.72 -4.74
N HIS A 671 -7.89 -6.69 -4.77
CA HIS A 671 -7.62 -8.04 -5.29
C HIS A 671 -8.26 -8.34 -6.66
N THR A 672 -9.07 -7.44 -7.22
CA THR A 672 -9.58 -7.57 -8.60
C THR A 672 -8.44 -7.59 -9.63
N ARG A 673 -8.50 -8.53 -10.58
CA ARG A 673 -7.58 -8.70 -11.73
C ARG A 673 -8.38 -9.04 -12.98
N PHE A 674 -7.88 -8.64 -14.14
CA PHE A 674 -8.47 -8.95 -15.45
C PHE A 674 -7.61 -9.98 -16.19
N PHE A 675 -8.26 -10.92 -16.86
CA PHE A 675 -7.67 -12.06 -17.54
C PHE A 675 -8.21 -12.08 -18.99
N PRO A 676 -7.47 -11.52 -19.97
CA PRO A 676 -7.87 -11.62 -21.36
C PRO A 676 -7.75 -13.06 -21.86
N SER A 677 -8.45 -13.37 -22.94
CA SER A 677 -8.22 -14.60 -23.70
C SER A 677 -6.86 -14.53 -24.41
N GLY A 678 -6.27 -15.70 -24.69
CA GLY A 678 -4.99 -15.80 -25.40
C GLY A 678 -3.81 -16.16 -24.50
N GLU A 679 -2.60 -16.10 -25.06
CA GLU A 679 -1.36 -16.50 -24.42
C GLU A 679 -0.32 -15.37 -24.44
N PRO A 680 0.70 -15.40 -23.54
CA PRO A 680 1.79 -14.45 -23.55
C PRO A 680 2.46 -14.28 -24.91
N SER A 681 2.80 -13.04 -25.27
CA SER A 681 3.47 -12.69 -26.52
C SER A 681 4.73 -11.85 -26.28
N GLN A 682 5.51 -11.59 -27.33
CA GLN A 682 6.72 -10.75 -27.25
C GLN A 682 6.41 -9.32 -26.73
N TYR A 683 5.26 -8.76 -27.11
CA TYR A 683 4.85 -7.41 -26.72
C TYR A 683 3.98 -7.39 -25.44
N ASN A 684 3.51 -8.55 -25.00
CA ASN A 684 2.68 -8.75 -23.82
C ASN A 684 3.08 -10.02 -23.07
N LYS A 685 4.29 -10.02 -22.49
CA LYS A 685 4.93 -11.17 -21.84
C LYS A 685 4.10 -11.80 -20.71
N PHE A 686 3.14 -11.08 -20.13
CA PHE A 686 2.32 -11.55 -19.03
C PHE A 686 0.84 -11.72 -19.39
N ASN A 687 0.49 -11.55 -20.68
CA ASN A 687 -0.86 -11.64 -21.21
C ASN A 687 -1.89 -10.78 -20.43
N ASN A 688 -1.57 -9.50 -20.23
CA ASN A 688 -2.48 -8.55 -19.58
C ASN A 688 -3.44 -7.92 -20.60
N VAL A 689 -4.57 -7.37 -20.13
CA VAL A 689 -5.40 -6.50 -20.97
C VAL A 689 -4.62 -5.26 -21.43
N ASP A 690 -5.05 -4.68 -22.54
CA ASP A 690 -4.43 -3.48 -23.09
C ASP A 690 -4.57 -2.27 -22.14
N PRO A 691 -3.57 -1.38 -22.05
CA PRO A 691 -3.72 -0.09 -21.39
C PRO A 691 -4.90 0.70 -21.98
N GLY A 692 -5.71 1.32 -21.11
CA GLY A 692 -6.98 1.95 -21.47
C GLY A 692 -8.20 1.03 -21.31
N THR A 693 -8.02 -0.24 -20.93
CA THR A 693 -9.15 -1.16 -20.68
C THR A 693 -9.94 -0.75 -19.43
N VAL A 694 -11.23 -0.52 -19.63
CA VAL A 694 -12.22 -0.07 -18.63
C VAL A 694 -13.32 -1.13 -18.44
N VAL A 695 -13.74 -1.31 -17.19
CA VAL A 695 -14.94 -2.06 -16.81
C VAL A 695 -15.77 -1.22 -15.84
N ASP A 696 -16.97 -0.85 -16.27
CA ASP A 696 -17.93 -0.02 -15.53
C ASP A 696 -19.33 -0.65 -15.48
N ARG A 697 -19.39 -1.96 -15.72
CA ARG A 697 -20.59 -2.81 -15.67
C ARG A 697 -20.26 -4.11 -14.95
N THR A 698 -21.27 -4.82 -14.47
CA THR A 698 -21.21 -6.16 -13.85
C THR A 698 -20.48 -6.26 -12.52
N ILE A 699 -19.26 -5.74 -12.40
CA ILE A 699 -18.43 -5.80 -11.18
C ILE A 699 -18.42 -4.48 -10.39
N VAL A 700 -19.31 -3.55 -10.77
CA VAL A 700 -19.52 -2.27 -10.11
C VAL A 700 -20.98 -2.12 -9.74
N HIS A 701 -21.28 -1.29 -8.73
CA HIS A 701 -22.65 -1.11 -8.28
C HIS A 701 -23.55 -0.47 -9.36
N PRO A 702 -24.78 -0.97 -9.60
CA PRO A 702 -25.69 -0.44 -10.63
C PRO A 702 -26.02 1.05 -10.49
N ASN A 703 -26.09 1.54 -9.25
CA ASN A 703 -26.55 2.90 -8.93
C ASN A 703 -25.40 3.85 -8.51
N GLU A 704 -24.15 3.43 -8.67
CA GLU A 704 -22.97 4.26 -8.44
C GLU A 704 -22.19 4.51 -9.73
N MET A 705 -21.62 5.71 -9.82
CA MET A 705 -20.67 6.06 -10.86
C MET A 705 -19.28 5.56 -10.44
N GLN A 706 -19.02 4.31 -10.83
CA GLN A 706 -17.81 3.57 -10.49
C GLN A 706 -17.27 2.86 -11.74
N PHE A 707 -15.95 2.81 -11.87
CA PHE A 707 -15.29 2.07 -12.94
C PHE A 707 -13.91 1.55 -12.51
N PHE A 708 -13.47 0.46 -13.12
CA PHE A 708 -12.12 -0.04 -13.05
C PHE A 708 -11.39 0.31 -14.35
N MET A 709 -10.12 0.66 -14.28
CA MET A 709 -9.30 0.92 -15.46
C MET A 709 -7.88 0.38 -15.31
N VAL A 710 -7.40 -0.36 -16.30
CA VAL A 710 -5.97 -0.66 -16.48
C VAL A 710 -5.37 0.41 -17.37
N SER A 711 -4.79 1.46 -16.81
CA SER A 711 -4.22 2.58 -17.59
C SER A 711 -2.79 2.35 -18.08
N HIS A 712 -2.09 1.33 -17.56
CA HIS A 712 -0.65 1.14 -17.76
C HIS A 712 -0.34 -0.23 -18.32
N GLN A 713 0.81 -0.35 -18.98
CA GLN A 713 1.39 -1.65 -19.31
C GLN A 713 2.12 -2.21 -18.09
N SER A 714 1.69 -3.37 -17.63
CA SER A 714 2.39 -4.08 -16.55
C SER A 714 3.72 -4.64 -17.08
N ILE A 715 4.83 -4.10 -16.58
CA ILE A 715 6.19 -4.55 -16.94
C ILE A 715 6.46 -5.93 -16.34
N GLN A 716 5.86 -6.25 -15.19
CA GLN A 716 6.07 -7.49 -14.47
C GLN A 716 4.78 -7.97 -13.81
N GLY A 717 4.40 -9.21 -14.11
CA GLY A 717 3.25 -9.89 -13.53
C GLY A 717 1.90 -9.36 -14.02
N THR A 718 0.83 -9.77 -13.34
CA THR A 718 -0.54 -9.39 -13.68
C THR A 718 -0.85 -7.94 -13.30
N ALA A 719 -1.33 -7.18 -14.28
CA ALA A 719 -1.76 -5.80 -14.13
C ALA A 719 -2.88 -5.69 -13.10
N LYS A 720 -2.83 -4.61 -12.33
CA LYS A 720 -3.87 -4.27 -11.37
C LYS A 720 -4.70 -3.13 -11.93
N PRO A 721 -5.98 -3.34 -12.28
CA PRO A 721 -6.85 -2.22 -12.61
C PRO A 721 -6.94 -1.33 -11.38
N THR A 722 -7.01 -0.02 -11.57
CA THR A 722 -7.34 0.92 -10.48
C THR A 722 -8.84 1.13 -10.48
N ARG A 723 -9.46 1.09 -9.30
CA ARG A 723 -10.89 1.36 -9.13
C ARG A 723 -11.11 2.84 -8.82
N TYR A 724 -12.07 3.44 -9.49
CA TYR A 724 -12.47 4.84 -9.30
C TYR A 724 -13.93 4.88 -8.86
N ASN A 725 -14.20 5.57 -7.76
CA ASN A 725 -15.55 5.80 -7.23
C ASN A 725 -15.81 7.31 -7.19
N VAL A 726 -16.80 7.77 -7.96
CA VAL A 726 -17.21 9.18 -7.92
C VAL A 726 -18.17 9.36 -6.74
N ILE A 727 -17.73 10.11 -5.73
CA ILE A 727 -18.52 10.35 -4.52
C ILE A 727 -19.18 11.73 -4.52
N GLU A 728 -18.68 12.67 -5.32
CA GLU A 728 -19.23 14.02 -5.51
C GLU A 728 -19.10 14.42 -6.99
N ASN A 729 -20.12 15.05 -7.56
CA ASN A 729 -20.11 15.50 -8.96
C ASN A 729 -21.12 16.64 -9.17
N THR A 730 -20.84 17.81 -8.58
CA THR A 730 -21.75 18.97 -8.66
C THR A 730 -21.79 19.60 -10.05
N GLY A 731 -20.83 19.26 -10.91
CA GLY A 731 -20.80 19.66 -12.32
C GLY A 731 -21.57 18.76 -13.27
N HIS A 732 -22.16 17.66 -12.79
CA HIS A 732 -22.83 16.63 -13.59
C HIS A 732 -21.98 16.13 -14.78
N LEU A 733 -20.67 15.96 -14.55
CA LEU A 733 -19.74 15.47 -15.57
C LEU A 733 -20.12 14.06 -16.03
N ASP A 734 -20.11 13.85 -17.35
CA ASP A 734 -20.44 12.57 -17.98
C ASP A 734 -19.36 11.51 -17.69
N ILE A 735 -19.77 10.24 -17.56
CA ILE A 735 -18.86 9.15 -17.22
C ILE A 735 -17.81 8.88 -18.32
N ASP A 736 -18.14 9.05 -19.61
CA ASP A 736 -17.17 8.88 -20.70
C ASP A 736 -16.10 9.97 -20.64
N LEU A 737 -16.51 11.21 -20.32
CA LEU A 737 -15.61 12.33 -20.07
C LEU A 737 -14.67 12.01 -18.89
N LEU A 738 -15.21 11.54 -17.76
CA LEU A 738 -14.41 11.22 -16.57
C LEU A 738 -13.44 10.05 -16.81
N GLN A 739 -13.88 9.01 -17.52
CA GLN A 739 -13.04 7.87 -17.88
C GLN A 739 -11.88 8.30 -18.80
N GLN A 740 -12.16 9.06 -19.86
CA GLN A 740 -11.14 9.56 -20.77
C GLN A 740 -10.19 10.54 -20.10
N LEU A 741 -10.70 11.48 -19.29
CA LEU A 741 -9.88 12.43 -18.56
C LEU A 741 -8.94 11.74 -17.57
N THR A 742 -9.47 10.76 -16.81
CA THR A 742 -8.67 9.96 -15.87
C THR A 742 -7.57 9.21 -16.62
N TYR A 743 -7.86 8.66 -17.81
CA TYR A 743 -6.86 8.00 -18.64
C TYR A 743 -5.81 8.97 -19.19
N ASN A 744 -6.23 10.16 -19.63
CA ASN A 744 -5.35 11.23 -20.09
C ASN A 744 -4.39 11.67 -18.98
N LEU A 745 -4.88 11.90 -17.76
CA LEU A 745 -4.04 12.28 -16.62
C LEU A 745 -3.02 11.19 -16.23
N CYS A 746 -3.23 9.92 -16.59
CA CYS A 746 -2.21 8.89 -16.43
C CYS A 746 -1.01 9.05 -17.38
N HIS A 747 -1.13 9.83 -18.46
CA HIS A 747 -0.05 10.16 -19.39
C HIS A 747 0.67 11.46 -19.03
N MET A 748 0.17 12.20 -18.03
CA MET A 748 0.72 13.49 -17.60
C MET A 748 1.70 13.40 -16.44
N PHE A 749 2.16 12.19 -16.09
CA PHE A 749 3.14 12.03 -15.01
C PHE A 749 4.54 12.49 -15.47
N PRO A 750 5.15 13.50 -14.84
CA PRO A 750 6.32 14.18 -15.38
C PRO A 750 7.63 13.37 -15.33
N ARG A 751 7.65 12.19 -14.69
CA ARG A 751 8.88 11.43 -14.43
C ARG A 751 9.17 10.32 -15.45
N CYS A 752 8.28 10.06 -16.39
CA CYS A 752 8.49 9.04 -17.41
C CYS A 752 7.61 9.27 -18.65
N ASN A 753 8.05 8.73 -19.78
CA ASN A 753 7.29 8.70 -21.03
C ASN A 753 6.41 7.44 -21.10
N ARG A 754 5.63 7.21 -20.03
CA ARG A 754 4.73 6.05 -19.89
C ARG A 754 3.44 6.46 -19.21
N SER A 755 2.36 5.80 -19.59
CA SER A 755 1.10 5.87 -18.85
C SER A 755 1.27 5.15 -17.52
N VAL A 756 1.03 5.86 -16.41
CA VAL A 756 1.10 5.31 -15.06
C VAL A 756 -0.22 4.64 -14.65
N SER A 757 -0.21 3.90 -13.55
CA SER A 757 -1.33 3.05 -13.12
C SER A 757 -2.54 3.82 -12.54
N TYR A 758 -2.38 5.11 -12.27
CA TYR A 758 -3.41 6.02 -11.76
C TYR A 758 -3.02 7.48 -12.05
N PRO A 759 -3.96 8.44 -12.07
CA PRO A 759 -3.74 9.80 -12.53
C PRO A 759 -2.56 10.52 -11.87
N ALA A 760 -1.87 11.36 -12.65
CA ALA A 760 -0.76 12.18 -12.19
C ALA A 760 -1.04 12.98 -10.90
N PRO A 761 -2.21 13.65 -10.69
CA PRO A 761 -2.48 14.37 -9.44
C PRO A 761 -2.34 13.49 -8.19
N ALA A 762 -2.97 12.31 -8.18
CA ALA A 762 -2.91 11.39 -7.05
C ALA A 762 -1.51 10.78 -6.89
N TYR A 763 -0.81 10.50 -8.00
CA TYR A 763 0.57 10.00 -7.95
C TYR A 763 1.52 11.05 -7.36
N LEU A 764 1.37 12.30 -7.77
CA LEU A 764 2.16 13.42 -7.25
C LEU A 764 1.88 13.64 -5.76
N ALA A 765 0.63 13.56 -5.32
CA ALA A 765 0.27 13.64 -3.90
C ALA A 765 0.96 12.56 -3.05
N HIS A 766 1.07 11.33 -3.56
CA HIS A 766 1.85 10.27 -2.92
C HIS A 766 3.35 10.63 -2.79
N LEU A 767 3.94 11.28 -3.81
CA LEU A 767 5.32 11.77 -3.73
C LEU A 767 5.46 12.90 -2.69
N VAL A 768 4.45 13.76 -2.57
CA VAL A 768 4.41 14.82 -1.55
C VAL A 768 4.36 14.23 -0.14
N ALA A 769 3.48 13.25 0.11
CA ALA A 769 3.40 12.58 1.40
C ALA A 769 4.71 11.84 1.75
N ALA A 770 5.32 11.17 0.76
CA ALA A 770 6.63 10.53 0.91
C ALA A 770 7.75 11.56 1.18
N ARG A 771 7.69 12.74 0.56
CA ARG A 771 8.64 13.84 0.86
C ARG A 771 8.43 14.41 2.26
N GLY A 772 7.19 14.57 2.71
CA GLY A 772 6.90 14.98 4.08
C GLY A 772 7.42 13.98 5.11
N ARG A 773 7.41 12.66 4.81
CA ARG A 773 8.05 11.62 5.64
C ARG A 773 9.55 11.82 5.76
N VAL A 774 10.22 12.15 4.66
CA VAL A 774 11.66 12.45 4.64
C VAL A 774 12.01 13.59 5.59
N TYR A 775 11.15 14.60 5.74
CA TYR A 775 11.38 15.70 6.69
C TYR A 775 11.29 15.28 8.16
N LEU A 776 10.72 14.11 8.46
CA LEU A 776 10.61 13.58 9.83
C LEU A 776 11.76 12.65 10.21
N THR A 777 12.60 12.24 9.25
CA THR A 777 13.72 11.32 9.50
C THR A 777 14.68 11.90 10.53
N GLY A 778 15.04 11.09 11.53
CA GLY A 778 15.89 11.48 12.66
C GLY A 778 15.11 11.91 13.91
N THR A 779 13.79 12.09 13.83
CA THR A 779 12.93 12.40 14.98
C THR A 779 12.25 11.14 15.50
N THR A 780 12.37 10.88 16.81
CA THR A 780 11.83 9.67 17.45
C THR A 780 10.63 9.95 18.36
N ARG A 781 10.40 11.20 18.76
CA ARG A 781 9.28 11.61 19.63
C ARG A 781 8.58 12.82 19.06
N PHE A 782 7.25 12.80 19.07
CA PHE A 782 6.40 13.88 18.55
C PHE A 782 5.40 14.30 19.64
N LEU A 783 5.76 15.33 20.42
CA LEU A 783 4.92 15.81 21.53
C LEU A 783 3.80 16.73 21.05
N ASP A 784 4.12 17.66 20.13
CA ASP A 784 3.18 18.60 19.53
C ASP A 784 3.37 18.63 18.01
N LEU A 785 2.43 18.04 17.28
CA LEU A 785 2.49 17.95 15.82
C LEU A 785 2.47 19.31 15.12
N LYS A 786 1.81 20.31 15.71
CA LYS A 786 1.74 21.65 15.12
C LYS A 786 3.11 22.32 15.20
N ARG A 787 3.71 22.30 16.39
CA ARG A 787 5.07 22.82 16.60
C ARG A 787 6.11 22.06 15.77
N GLU A 788 6.01 20.74 15.69
CA GLU A 788 6.91 19.92 14.85
C GLU A 788 6.75 20.23 13.35
N TYR A 789 5.54 20.58 12.91
CA TYR A 789 5.32 21.03 11.53
C TYR A 789 5.92 22.41 11.28
N GLU A 790 5.74 23.35 12.21
CA GLU A 790 6.26 24.73 12.14
C GLU A 790 7.79 24.77 12.03
N THR A 791 8.51 23.89 12.72
CA THR A 791 9.99 23.82 12.64
C THR A 791 10.51 23.22 11.34
N ARG A 792 9.63 22.64 10.51
CA ARG A 792 9.99 21.94 9.26
C ARG A 792 9.36 22.58 8.03
N GLN A 793 8.98 23.84 8.12
CA GLN A 793 8.47 24.55 6.96
C GLN A 793 9.53 24.64 5.86
N ILE A 794 9.12 24.32 4.64
CA ILE A 794 9.96 24.50 3.46
C ILE A 794 10.18 26.00 3.26
N VAL A 795 11.39 26.38 2.81
CA VAL A 795 11.74 27.77 2.56
C VAL A 795 10.70 28.43 1.62
N PRO A 796 9.93 29.45 2.05
CA PRO A 796 8.81 29.97 1.26
C PRO A 796 9.22 30.53 -0.11
N ALA A 797 10.34 31.24 -0.18
CA ALA A 797 10.89 31.77 -1.43
C ALA A 797 11.28 30.66 -2.42
N PHE A 798 11.71 29.49 -1.91
CA PHE A 798 12.04 28.33 -2.72
C PHE A 798 10.77 27.70 -3.32
N MET A 799 9.70 27.54 -2.54
CA MET A 799 8.41 27.05 -3.06
C MET A 799 7.82 27.96 -4.12
N LYS A 800 7.94 29.29 -3.95
CA LYS A 800 7.44 30.26 -4.91
C LYS A 800 8.18 30.21 -6.25
N THR A 801 9.49 29.99 -6.22
CA THR A 801 10.33 29.93 -7.42
C THR A 801 10.25 28.56 -8.11
N ASN A 802 10.16 27.47 -7.34
CA ASN A 802 10.23 26.10 -7.83
C ASN A 802 9.08 25.25 -7.25
N PRO A 803 7.81 25.50 -7.60
CA PRO A 803 6.68 24.76 -7.00
C PRO A 803 6.72 23.25 -7.24
N MET A 804 7.43 22.82 -8.29
CA MET A 804 7.63 21.42 -8.70
C MET A 804 8.88 20.75 -8.10
N TYR A 805 9.53 21.35 -7.10
CA TYR A 805 10.79 20.84 -6.52
C TYR A 805 10.72 19.39 -6.00
N PHE A 806 9.51 18.93 -5.66
CA PHE A 806 9.24 17.63 -5.06
C PHE A 806 9.28 16.45 -6.06
N VAL A 807 9.19 16.73 -7.36
CA VAL A 807 9.18 15.74 -8.46
C VAL A 807 10.46 14.93 -8.52
#